data_AF-L1NHK5-F1
#
_entry.id   AF-L1NHK5-F1
#
_cell.length_a   1.000
_cell.length_b   1.000
_cell.length_c   1.000
_cell.angle_alpha   90.00
_cell.angle_beta   90.00
_cell.angle_gamma   90.00
#
_symmetry.space_group_name_H-M   'P 1'
#
loop_
_entity.id
_entity.type
_entity.pdbx_description
1 polymer ?
#
loop_
_entity_poly.entity_id
_entity_poly.type
_entity_poly.pdbx_seq_one_letter_code
_entity_poly.pdbx_strand_id
1 'polypeptide(L)'
;MMVFLPLITKHINSMNRLTLLGLLLFGLLETWADNTRTVVEQVNSAVTLSGNTDYHITSVTPFTATGSINITNTQHAVVIFDKLKPSVALGQLGFVSIKGQPAVLNRNCQIRIYDGGALLLPYGTDKVLTIYSEINQKGDSCSDFGLEHTNGFMNTLTAKKLNNRVKSFKLKRGYMVTLSNLPGGFGYSRCFIADKNDLLVNLPEVMAGKVSSYRLFKWQDVSKKGLANDTRSVSNNALNTTWCYSFGLGEDAGIDRECVPHHIHEAWPPINDCGSVTYSPHLKTNNEPGNKADDKPATVAEVLANWEKLMATGMRLASPSSHDGSLGGLKEFMDSADARGYRVDILDVHSYWYYTNWEGNMKNNFFLRYKRPIWVSEYLWGASWSNNWYNGDRTGSAANYQKTLNAMRPILTYMNGAEYIERYAYWNSEADCSKIYNTRDASLAAKNYLTPTGEYYAAMETGVGYNSKYDYVPTAPRLYTPNNLKLTFIPSTMVATLNWRERNGELTSAMIVERKSNQNGGWEELARLKVSEQAANYTLKDTVKTAGYYSYRVRVETYDGRNLYSTEVYNIIDGTEMSSNAHGSNPDIQYGSLTAETGELAYSYFRAPFTAEPAIVFGSPTFRNANLYPVEHVQNILQLNSKYAFMRYHYMTLAKGTTQVFSNGAETSNLIVAKPGNGTIGSLAYETGYINGGNFIGADTVSVIFAVPFPQTPVVLATPIYSSVEYPCMGRVFDVTPRGFKYIVQRQQYLDDENAPRTQPKVAFFAIEKGRAVDGYGKMFTVGDTLLSTTSATASPQIRFNRNLKSVKFLAQMQTMNRAFAGMVRIQPVIPQTTDNVRIRFNSDPSNTSFKHTLQSPIRERVGWIAISEDTDITNDIVKAYADATARKVTIYPSVAHETVGIKDMLATEVSLFSLNGIKVLSASLINGQVTLHIGSLPSGVYLVRTDAGNTAKMIKR
;
A
#
# COMPACT_ATOMS: atom_id res chain seq x y z
N MET A 1 -14.74 -37.76 -16.74
CA MET A 1 -15.44 -37.97 -15.46
C MET A 1 -16.74 -37.19 -15.51
N MET A 2 -17.84 -37.88 -15.80
CA MET A 2 -19.18 -37.33 -16.01
C MET A 2 -20.16 -38.22 -15.22
N VAL A 3 -21.22 -37.60 -14.70
CA VAL A 3 -22.45 -38.17 -14.11
C VAL A 3 -22.45 -38.42 -12.58
N PHE A 4 -23.46 -37.78 -11.96
CA PHE A 4 -24.21 -37.99 -10.70
C PHE A 4 -24.21 -36.73 -9.82
N LEU A 5 -25.30 -36.12 -9.31
CA LEU A 5 -26.72 -35.89 -9.64
C LEU A 5 -27.20 -34.85 -8.56
N PRO A 6 -28.30 -34.06 -8.74
CA PRO A 6 -28.58 -32.84 -7.97
C PRO A 6 -29.69 -32.99 -6.90
N LEU A 7 -29.84 -31.97 -6.02
CA LEU A 7 -31.04 -31.50 -5.26
C LEU A 7 -30.50 -30.82 -3.98
N ILE A 8 -30.66 -29.51 -3.74
CA ILE A 8 -31.89 -28.82 -3.34
C ILE A 8 -31.75 -27.32 -3.67
N THR A 9 -32.75 -26.78 -4.36
CA THR A 9 -32.93 -25.34 -4.61
C THR A 9 -34.09 -24.86 -3.76
N LYS A 10 -33.88 -23.85 -2.90
CA LYS A 10 -34.87 -22.79 -2.56
C LYS A 10 -34.29 -21.82 -1.53
N HIS A 11 -33.70 -20.72 -1.99
CA HIS A 11 -34.03 -19.33 -1.60
C HIS A 11 -33.02 -18.40 -2.31
N ILE A 12 -33.45 -17.88 -3.46
CA ILE A 12 -32.80 -16.77 -4.14
C ILE A 12 -33.60 -15.53 -3.76
N ASN A 13 -32.95 -14.56 -3.10
CA ASN A 13 -33.20 -13.15 -3.38
C ASN A 13 -31.99 -12.30 -2.98
N SER A 14 -31.55 -11.53 -3.99
CA SER A 14 -30.72 -10.32 -3.98
C SER A 14 -29.27 -10.35 -3.46
N MET A 15 -28.37 -10.16 -4.43
CA MET A 15 -27.16 -9.31 -4.36
C MET A 15 -25.94 -9.81 -3.58
N ASN A 16 -25.09 -10.58 -4.27
CA ASN A 16 -23.68 -10.22 -4.54
C ASN A 16 -23.02 -11.34 -5.36
N ARG A 17 -23.36 -11.42 -6.65
CA ARG A 17 -22.59 -12.20 -7.63
C ARG A 17 -21.35 -11.40 -8.03
N LEU A 18 -20.35 -11.34 -7.16
CA LEU A 18 -19.00 -10.82 -7.49
C LEU A 18 -17.86 -11.35 -6.59
N THR A 19 -18.13 -12.36 -5.75
CA THR A 19 -17.13 -12.95 -4.83
C THR A 19 -16.87 -14.45 -5.08
N LEU A 20 -17.01 -14.92 -6.32
CA LEU A 20 -16.69 -16.31 -6.68
C LEU A 20 -15.92 -16.46 -8.01
N LEU A 21 -15.06 -15.48 -8.32
CA LEU A 21 -14.18 -15.54 -9.51
C LEU A 21 -12.73 -15.08 -9.20
N GLY A 22 -12.26 -15.29 -7.97
CA GLY A 22 -10.95 -14.82 -7.49
C GLY A 22 -10.04 -15.89 -6.88
N LEU A 23 -10.39 -17.17 -6.99
CA LEU A 23 -9.58 -18.28 -6.50
C LEU A 23 -9.65 -19.40 -7.54
N LEU A 24 -8.48 -19.89 -7.96
CA LEU A 24 -8.24 -20.99 -8.91
C LEU A 24 -7.99 -20.57 -10.37
N LEU A 25 -6.98 -19.74 -10.62
CA LEU A 25 -6.11 -20.00 -11.77
C LEU A 25 -5.00 -20.97 -11.31
N PHE A 26 -5.34 -22.26 -11.28
CA PHE A 26 -4.30 -23.28 -11.42
C PHE A 26 -3.58 -22.96 -12.71
N GLY A 27 -2.27 -22.68 -12.64
CA GLY A 27 -1.43 -22.68 -13.83
C GLY A 27 -1.65 -24.03 -14.52
N LEU A 28 -2.31 -23.99 -15.69
CA LEU A 28 -2.48 -25.16 -16.54
C LEU A 28 -1.06 -25.59 -16.93
N LEU A 29 -0.54 -26.59 -16.21
CA LEU A 29 0.51 -27.43 -16.74
C LEU A 29 -0.13 -28.14 -17.93
N GLU A 30 0.22 -27.76 -19.15
CA GLU A 30 0.00 -28.64 -20.29
C GLU A 30 0.95 -29.82 -20.10
N THR A 31 0.51 -30.81 -19.33
CA THR A 31 1.21 -32.07 -19.23
C THR A 31 0.96 -32.85 -20.50
N TRP A 32 2.03 -33.30 -21.14
CA TRP A 32 1.94 -34.34 -22.15
C TRP A 32 1.15 -35.53 -21.59
N ALA A 33 0.42 -36.25 -22.44
CA ALA A 33 -0.10 -37.55 -22.03
C ALA A 33 1.07 -38.40 -21.50
N ASP A 34 0.86 -39.09 -20.37
CA ASP A 34 1.85 -40.00 -19.81
C ASP A 34 2.38 -40.93 -20.92
N ASN A 35 3.68 -41.21 -20.87
CA ASN A 35 4.29 -42.15 -21.80
C ASN A 35 3.58 -43.52 -21.72
N THR A 36 3.43 -44.18 -22.87
CA THR A 36 2.92 -45.55 -22.90
C THR A 36 3.91 -46.46 -22.16
N ARG A 37 3.42 -47.21 -21.17
CA ARG A 37 4.24 -48.17 -20.44
C ARG A 37 4.31 -49.49 -21.19
N THR A 38 5.50 -49.85 -21.65
CA THR A 38 5.77 -51.16 -22.28
C THR A 38 6.65 -51.98 -21.35
N VAL A 39 6.26 -53.22 -21.05
CA VAL A 39 7.00 -54.10 -20.13
C VAL A 39 7.42 -55.36 -20.88
N VAL A 40 8.70 -55.69 -20.80
CA VAL A 40 9.24 -56.95 -21.30
C VAL A 40 10.11 -57.60 -20.23
N GLU A 41 10.17 -58.92 -20.24
CA GLU A 41 11.10 -59.63 -19.36
C GLU A 41 12.55 -59.40 -19.81
N GLN A 42 12.82 -59.63 -21.09
CA GLN A 42 14.13 -59.51 -21.71
C GLN A 42 13.98 -59.01 -23.16
N VAL A 43 14.97 -58.27 -23.67
CA VAL A 43 15.04 -57.86 -25.07
C VAL A 43 15.72 -58.97 -25.89
N ASN A 44 14.93 -59.68 -26.69
CA ASN A 44 15.38 -60.83 -27.47
C ASN A 44 15.68 -60.53 -28.95
N SER A 45 15.23 -59.39 -29.47
CA SER A 45 15.49 -58.92 -30.83
C SER A 45 15.74 -57.40 -30.85
N ALA A 46 16.13 -56.85 -32.00
CA ALA A 46 16.26 -55.40 -32.16
C ALA A 46 14.89 -54.71 -32.01
N VAL A 47 14.84 -53.63 -31.22
CA VAL A 47 13.65 -52.81 -30.96
C VAL A 47 13.97 -51.35 -31.26
N THR A 48 13.07 -50.64 -31.95
CA THR A 48 13.17 -49.19 -32.15
C THR A 48 12.08 -48.46 -31.35
N LEU A 49 12.48 -47.53 -30.49
CA LEU A 49 11.58 -46.71 -29.68
C LEU A 49 11.35 -45.35 -30.37
N SER A 50 10.30 -45.28 -31.18
CA SER A 50 9.87 -44.07 -31.91
C SER A 50 8.65 -43.36 -31.30
N GLY A 51 7.89 -44.04 -30.44
CA GLY A 51 6.75 -43.48 -29.72
C GLY A 51 7.13 -42.81 -28.40
N ASN A 52 6.14 -42.27 -27.69
CA ASN A 52 6.28 -41.79 -26.31
C ASN A 52 6.18 -42.99 -25.37
N THR A 53 7.31 -43.55 -24.95
CA THR A 53 7.34 -44.88 -24.31
C THR A 53 8.29 -44.93 -23.11
N ASP A 54 7.78 -45.45 -21.99
CA ASP A 54 8.58 -45.95 -20.87
C ASP A 54 8.76 -47.46 -21.08
N TYR A 55 9.95 -47.86 -21.56
CA TYR A 55 10.24 -49.24 -21.92
C TYR A 55 10.94 -49.96 -20.76
N HIS A 56 10.17 -50.72 -19.99
CA HIS A 56 10.61 -51.47 -18.82
C HIS A 56 11.16 -52.85 -19.19
N ILE A 57 12.31 -53.19 -18.63
CA ILE A 57 12.95 -54.51 -18.72
C ILE A 57 13.08 -55.08 -17.30
N THR A 58 12.39 -56.19 -17.04
CA THR A 58 12.27 -56.74 -15.67
C THR A 58 13.32 -57.79 -15.31
N SER A 59 14.09 -58.31 -16.27
CA SER A 59 15.16 -59.28 -16.02
C SER A 59 16.45 -58.60 -15.52
N VAL A 60 17.18 -59.31 -14.66
CA VAL A 60 18.57 -58.97 -14.29
C VAL A 60 19.56 -59.24 -15.43
N THR A 61 19.14 -59.93 -16.49
CA THR A 61 19.88 -60.15 -17.74
C THR A 61 19.08 -59.53 -18.89
N PRO A 62 19.16 -58.20 -19.09
CA PRO A 62 18.17 -57.46 -19.89
C PRO A 62 18.21 -57.74 -21.40
N PHE A 63 19.33 -58.23 -21.94
CA PHE A 63 19.51 -58.49 -23.38
C PHE A 63 19.95 -59.93 -23.63
N THR A 64 19.42 -60.53 -24.70
CA THR A 64 19.99 -61.73 -25.33
C THR A 64 21.11 -61.34 -26.33
N ALA A 65 21.78 -62.33 -26.92
CA ALA A 65 22.80 -62.09 -27.95
C ALA A 65 22.31 -61.30 -29.18
N THR A 66 21.01 -61.35 -29.50
CA THR A 66 20.40 -60.64 -30.64
C THR A 66 19.57 -59.43 -30.22
N GLY A 67 19.45 -59.18 -28.92
CA GLY A 67 18.68 -58.06 -28.36
C GLY A 67 19.41 -56.73 -28.51
N SER A 68 18.69 -55.69 -28.93
CA SER A 68 19.21 -54.32 -28.91
C SER A 68 18.09 -53.30 -28.92
N ILE A 69 18.35 -52.08 -28.45
CA ILE A 69 17.39 -50.96 -28.48
C ILE A 69 18.00 -49.80 -29.25
N ASN A 70 17.22 -49.21 -30.16
CA ASN A 70 17.51 -47.91 -30.78
C ASN A 70 16.45 -46.89 -30.38
N ILE A 71 16.82 -45.85 -29.64
CA ILE A 71 15.92 -44.78 -29.21
C ILE A 71 15.96 -43.66 -30.24
N THR A 72 14.89 -43.51 -31.03
CA THR A 72 14.78 -42.45 -32.04
C THR A 72 14.00 -41.24 -31.53
N ASN A 73 13.01 -41.47 -30.67
CA ASN A 73 12.29 -40.41 -29.97
C ASN A 73 13.02 -39.96 -28.69
N THR A 74 14.06 -39.14 -28.85
CA THR A 74 14.88 -38.64 -27.73
C THR A 74 14.21 -37.55 -26.89
N GLN A 75 12.99 -37.11 -27.27
CA GLN A 75 12.23 -36.15 -26.49
C GLN A 75 11.50 -36.84 -25.35
N HIS A 76 10.93 -38.03 -25.61
CA HIS A 76 9.99 -38.66 -24.69
C HIS A 76 10.34 -40.11 -24.34
N ALA A 77 10.94 -40.92 -25.22
CA ALA A 77 11.17 -42.34 -24.92
C ALA A 77 12.32 -42.54 -23.92
N VAL A 78 12.15 -43.48 -22.99
CA VAL A 78 13.19 -43.88 -22.03
C VAL A 78 13.24 -45.40 -21.90
N VAL A 79 14.37 -45.92 -21.41
CA VAL A 79 14.52 -47.35 -21.06
C VAL A 79 14.70 -47.46 -19.55
N ILE A 80 13.96 -48.37 -18.92
CA ILE A 80 14.00 -48.59 -17.48
C ILE A 80 14.42 -50.04 -17.23
N PHE A 81 15.49 -50.22 -16.49
CA PHE A 81 15.98 -51.52 -16.04
C PHE A 81 15.48 -51.74 -14.60
N ASP A 82 14.35 -52.42 -14.43
CA ASP A 82 13.64 -52.47 -13.14
C ASP A 82 14.46 -53.16 -12.04
N LYS A 83 15.35 -54.09 -12.41
CA LYS A 83 16.14 -54.90 -11.46
C LYS A 83 17.65 -54.69 -11.54
N LEU A 84 18.12 -53.72 -12.32
CA LEU A 84 19.54 -53.37 -12.37
C LEU A 84 19.79 -52.01 -11.74
N LYS A 85 20.60 -51.99 -10.68
CA LYS A 85 21.11 -50.74 -10.14
C LYS A 85 21.86 -49.94 -11.22
N PRO A 86 21.88 -48.60 -11.15
CA PRO A 86 22.55 -47.76 -12.14
C PRO A 86 23.99 -48.16 -12.45
N SER A 87 24.79 -48.52 -11.44
CA SER A 87 26.18 -48.98 -11.60
C SER A 87 26.29 -50.26 -12.44
N VAL A 88 25.30 -51.15 -12.36
CA VAL A 88 25.24 -52.40 -13.14
C VAL A 88 24.66 -52.15 -14.53
N ALA A 89 23.67 -51.26 -14.65
CA ALA A 89 23.06 -50.88 -15.92
C ALA A 89 24.05 -50.20 -16.89
N LEU A 90 25.11 -49.56 -16.38
CA LEU A 90 26.22 -49.04 -17.20
C LEU A 90 26.82 -50.09 -18.13
N GLY A 91 26.92 -51.35 -17.69
CA GLY A 91 27.42 -52.46 -18.50
C GLY A 91 26.52 -52.83 -19.69
N GLN A 92 25.29 -52.30 -19.73
CA GLN A 92 24.30 -52.61 -20.76
C GLN A 92 24.26 -51.59 -21.90
N LEU A 93 25.02 -50.49 -21.81
CA LEU A 93 25.01 -49.43 -22.83
C LEU A 93 25.42 -49.92 -24.23
N GLY A 94 26.22 -50.99 -24.33
CA GLY A 94 26.61 -51.60 -25.61
C GLY A 94 25.45 -52.14 -26.44
N PHE A 95 24.29 -52.39 -25.81
CA PHE A 95 23.07 -52.85 -26.49
C PHE A 95 22.12 -51.71 -26.87
N VAL A 96 22.46 -50.46 -26.55
CA VAL A 96 21.60 -49.29 -26.74
C VAL A 96 22.24 -48.31 -27.73
N SER A 97 21.45 -47.84 -28.68
CA SER A 97 21.80 -46.74 -29.58
C SER A 97 20.78 -45.62 -29.48
N ILE A 98 21.24 -44.39 -29.70
CA ILE A 98 20.44 -43.15 -29.68
C ILE A 98 20.50 -42.55 -31.08
N LYS A 99 19.38 -42.57 -31.80
CA LYS A 99 19.30 -42.18 -33.22
C LYS A 99 20.35 -42.90 -34.08
N GLY A 100 20.53 -44.20 -33.85
CA GLY A 100 21.49 -45.04 -34.56
C GLY A 100 22.97 -44.86 -34.16
N GLN A 101 23.28 -43.96 -33.23
CA GLN A 101 24.64 -43.81 -32.68
C GLN A 101 24.78 -44.60 -31.36
N PRO A 102 25.94 -45.21 -31.05
CA PRO A 102 26.14 -45.88 -29.77
C PRO A 102 25.81 -44.98 -28.57
N ALA A 103 25.14 -45.52 -27.55
CA ALA A 103 24.88 -44.82 -26.31
C ALA A 103 26.20 -44.62 -25.54
N VAL A 104 26.49 -43.37 -25.21
CA VAL A 104 27.68 -42.92 -24.50
C VAL A 104 27.27 -42.01 -23.37
N LEU A 105 27.58 -42.44 -22.15
CA LEU A 105 27.23 -41.75 -20.91
C LEU A 105 27.68 -40.28 -20.94
N ASN A 106 26.79 -39.39 -20.50
CA ASN A 106 26.93 -37.93 -20.46
C ASN A 106 27.10 -37.23 -21.81
N ARG A 107 27.26 -37.95 -22.93
CA ARG A 107 27.32 -37.36 -24.28
C ARG A 107 25.95 -37.36 -24.94
N ASN A 108 25.34 -38.54 -25.11
CA ASN A 108 24.03 -38.70 -25.75
C ASN A 108 23.07 -39.56 -24.92
N CYS A 109 23.48 -40.06 -23.76
CA CYS A 109 22.58 -40.66 -22.78
C CYS A 109 23.02 -40.36 -21.34
N GLN A 110 22.12 -40.59 -20.40
CA GLN A 110 22.37 -40.52 -18.96
C GLN A 110 21.73 -41.73 -18.27
N ILE A 111 22.32 -42.20 -17.17
CA ILE A 111 21.72 -43.19 -16.28
C ILE A 111 21.42 -42.54 -14.93
N ARG A 112 20.25 -42.85 -14.34
CA ARG A 112 19.78 -42.38 -13.03
C ARG A 112 19.13 -43.50 -12.24
N ILE A 113 19.00 -43.29 -10.93
CA ILE A 113 18.24 -44.19 -10.04
C ILE A 113 16.77 -44.17 -10.47
N TYR A 114 16.13 -45.34 -10.48
CA TYR A 114 14.68 -45.48 -10.67
C TYR A 114 14.16 -46.64 -9.82
N ASP A 115 13.45 -46.33 -8.74
CA ASP A 115 13.07 -47.26 -7.68
C ASP A 115 14.29 -48.06 -7.17
N GLY A 116 14.31 -49.40 -7.31
CA GLY A 116 15.47 -50.26 -7.03
C GLY A 116 16.38 -50.51 -8.24
N GLY A 117 16.05 -49.92 -9.39
CA GLY A 117 16.69 -50.12 -10.68
C GLY A 117 17.27 -48.83 -11.29
N ALA A 118 17.29 -48.76 -12.62
CA ALA A 118 17.93 -47.68 -13.36
C ALA A 118 17.08 -47.13 -14.51
N LEU A 119 17.13 -45.82 -14.70
CA LEU A 119 16.51 -45.09 -15.82
C LEU A 119 17.59 -44.60 -16.79
N LEU A 120 17.45 -44.95 -18.06
CA LEU A 120 18.26 -44.42 -19.16
C LEU A 120 17.51 -43.31 -19.89
N LEU A 121 18.04 -42.10 -19.80
CA LEU A 121 17.56 -40.90 -20.53
C LEU A 121 18.35 -40.74 -21.84
N PRO A 122 17.70 -40.52 -23.00
CA PRO A 122 18.35 -40.53 -24.31
C PRO A 122 18.91 -39.17 -24.74
N TYR A 123 19.50 -38.42 -23.81
CA TYR A 123 20.16 -37.13 -24.09
C TYR A 123 21.29 -36.87 -23.10
N GLY A 124 22.29 -36.06 -23.53
CA GLY A 124 23.37 -35.55 -22.68
C GLY A 124 22.90 -34.47 -21.71
N THR A 125 23.83 -33.71 -21.11
CA THR A 125 23.52 -32.74 -20.05
C THR A 125 23.18 -31.33 -20.53
N ASP A 126 23.26 -31.07 -21.82
CA ASP A 126 23.12 -29.72 -22.38
C ASP A 126 21.65 -29.31 -22.57
N LYS A 127 21.36 -28.01 -22.38
CA LYS A 127 20.07 -27.38 -22.69
C LYS A 127 18.84 -28.04 -22.03
N VAL A 128 19.00 -28.47 -20.79
CA VAL A 128 17.95 -29.18 -20.03
C VAL A 128 16.89 -28.25 -19.42
N LEU A 129 17.18 -26.94 -19.32
CA LEU A 129 16.24 -25.88 -18.98
C LEU A 129 16.25 -24.84 -20.11
N THR A 130 15.06 -24.41 -20.54
CA THR A 130 14.90 -23.23 -21.40
C THR A 130 13.82 -22.33 -20.82
N ILE A 131 14.11 -21.05 -20.63
CA ILE A 131 13.15 -20.05 -20.14
C ILE A 131 12.73 -19.12 -21.28
N TYR A 132 11.55 -18.53 -21.16
CA TYR A 132 10.90 -17.73 -22.21
C TYR A 132 10.26 -16.46 -21.62
N SER A 133 10.31 -15.35 -22.38
CA SER A 133 9.75 -14.06 -21.95
C SER A 133 8.22 -13.96 -22.08
N GLU A 134 7.60 -14.87 -22.82
CA GLU A 134 6.15 -14.96 -22.99
C GLU A 134 5.60 -16.29 -22.51
N ILE A 135 4.28 -16.41 -22.41
CA ILE A 135 3.58 -17.66 -22.14
C ILE A 135 3.69 -18.62 -23.33
N ASN A 136 3.43 -19.91 -23.11
CA ASN A 136 3.42 -20.97 -24.11
C ASN A 136 4.77 -21.14 -24.84
N GLN A 137 5.87 -20.92 -24.11
CA GLN A 137 7.24 -21.06 -24.60
C GLN A 137 7.55 -20.19 -25.84
N LYS A 138 7.06 -18.95 -25.83
CA LYS A 138 7.24 -17.94 -26.91
C LYS A 138 8.11 -16.75 -26.49
N GLY A 139 8.45 -15.89 -27.44
CA GLY A 139 9.24 -14.69 -27.22
C GLY A 139 10.74 -14.97 -27.12
N ASP A 140 11.47 -14.05 -26.48
CA ASP A 140 12.90 -14.22 -26.21
C ASP A 140 13.11 -15.48 -25.35
N SER A 141 14.15 -16.24 -25.65
CA SER A 141 14.47 -17.46 -24.89
C SER A 141 15.94 -17.54 -24.51
N CYS A 142 16.22 -18.27 -23.43
CA CYS A 142 17.56 -18.60 -22.99
C CYS A 142 17.59 -20.07 -22.55
N SER A 143 18.63 -20.81 -22.94
CA SER A 143 18.84 -22.22 -22.55
C SER A 143 20.24 -22.46 -21.96
N ASP A 144 20.95 -21.40 -21.60
CA ASP A 144 22.32 -21.42 -21.10
C ASP A 144 22.31 -21.56 -19.57
N PHE A 145 21.98 -22.75 -19.09
CA PHE A 145 21.82 -23.09 -17.68
C PHE A 145 22.53 -24.40 -17.38
N GLY A 146 23.30 -24.42 -16.29
CA GLY A 146 23.86 -25.65 -15.75
C GLY A 146 23.47 -25.86 -14.29
N LEU A 147 24.21 -26.75 -13.62
CA LEU A 147 24.03 -27.13 -12.22
C LEU A 147 24.83 -26.23 -11.25
N GLU A 148 25.30 -25.08 -11.71
CA GLU A 148 26.08 -24.13 -10.91
C GLU A 148 25.25 -23.48 -9.80
N HIS A 149 25.94 -23.02 -8.75
CA HIS A 149 25.40 -22.20 -7.66
C HIS A 149 26.38 -21.10 -7.31
N THR A 150 25.90 -20.12 -6.56
CA THR A 150 26.73 -19.09 -5.91
C THR A 150 26.80 -19.40 -4.42
N ASN A 151 27.91 -19.99 -3.95
CA ASN A 151 28.15 -20.32 -2.54
C ASN A 151 26.98 -21.09 -1.86
N GLY A 152 26.55 -22.20 -2.44
CA GLY A 152 25.39 -22.99 -1.99
C GLY A 152 24.01 -22.41 -2.29
N PHE A 153 23.90 -21.23 -2.89
CA PHE A 153 22.63 -20.57 -3.14
C PHE A 153 22.25 -20.49 -4.62
N MET A 154 20.97 -20.21 -4.91
CA MET A 154 20.45 -19.97 -6.25
C MET A 154 21.20 -18.84 -6.96
N ASN A 155 21.37 -18.95 -8.27
CA ASN A 155 22.02 -17.90 -9.06
C ASN A 155 21.02 -16.81 -9.43
N THR A 156 21.42 -15.56 -9.25
CA THR A 156 20.68 -14.41 -9.76
C THR A 156 20.75 -14.36 -11.28
N LEU A 157 19.59 -14.18 -11.92
CA LEU A 157 19.48 -13.99 -13.36
C LEU A 157 20.04 -12.64 -13.77
N THR A 158 20.69 -12.61 -14.92
CA THR A 158 21.12 -11.37 -15.57
C THR A 158 20.08 -10.92 -16.59
N ALA A 159 20.20 -9.69 -17.10
CA ALA A 159 19.35 -9.22 -18.20
C ALA A 159 19.39 -10.16 -19.42
N LYS A 160 20.57 -10.72 -19.75
CA LYS A 160 20.73 -11.72 -20.83
C LYS A 160 19.97 -13.03 -20.55
N LYS A 161 19.82 -13.39 -19.27
CA LYS A 161 19.02 -14.53 -18.81
C LYS A 161 17.60 -14.12 -18.39
N LEU A 162 17.05 -13.07 -18.99
CA LEU A 162 15.65 -12.65 -18.84
C LEU A 162 15.22 -12.33 -17.39
N ASN A 163 16.13 -11.78 -16.57
CA ASN A 163 15.81 -11.31 -15.22
C ASN A 163 14.52 -10.45 -15.20
N ASN A 164 13.56 -10.79 -14.34
CA ASN A 164 12.25 -10.13 -14.25
C ASN A 164 11.45 -10.08 -15.56
N ARG A 165 11.66 -11.06 -16.44
CA ARG A 165 10.93 -11.18 -17.73
C ARG A 165 10.41 -12.59 -17.99
N VAL A 166 10.81 -13.60 -17.22
CA VAL A 166 10.40 -14.99 -17.44
C VAL A 166 8.92 -15.19 -17.20
N LYS A 167 8.21 -15.76 -18.18
CA LYS A 167 6.77 -16.09 -18.08
C LYS A 167 6.46 -17.55 -18.34
N SER A 168 7.31 -18.28 -19.04
CA SER A 168 7.19 -19.72 -19.20
C SER A 168 8.55 -20.40 -19.31
N PHE A 169 8.60 -21.72 -19.14
CA PHE A 169 9.83 -22.51 -19.30
C PHE A 169 9.55 -23.93 -19.84
N LYS A 170 10.61 -24.57 -20.32
CA LYS A 170 10.70 -26.01 -20.62
C LYS A 170 11.78 -26.64 -19.74
N LEU A 171 11.48 -27.77 -19.09
CA LEU A 171 12.42 -28.55 -18.30
C LEU A 171 12.45 -30.00 -18.79
N LYS A 172 13.63 -30.58 -19.01
CA LYS A 172 13.78 -31.99 -19.44
C LYS A 172 13.49 -32.97 -18.29
N ARG A 173 12.92 -34.14 -18.60
CA ARG A 173 12.76 -35.26 -17.63
C ARG A 173 14.07 -35.54 -16.86
N GLY A 174 13.98 -35.96 -15.61
CA GLY A 174 15.15 -36.26 -14.78
C GLY A 174 15.87 -35.00 -14.26
N TYR A 175 15.22 -33.85 -14.29
CA TYR A 175 15.70 -32.61 -13.68
C TYR A 175 14.63 -31.95 -12.82
N MET A 176 15.10 -31.20 -11.82
CA MET A 176 14.31 -30.29 -11.02
C MET A 176 14.87 -28.88 -11.19
N VAL A 177 14.00 -27.88 -11.36
CA VAL A 177 14.39 -26.47 -11.26
C VAL A 177 13.61 -25.81 -10.14
N THR A 178 14.30 -25.01 -9.33
CA THR A 178 13.68 -24.06 -8.42
C THR A 178 13.84 -22.67 -8.99
N LEU A 179 12.76 -21.91 -9.03
CA LEU A 179 12.74 -20.51 -9.46
C LEU A 179 12.31 -19.64 -8.29
N SER A 180 12.91 -18.45 -8.17
CA SER A 180 12.56 -17.48 -7.12
C SER A 180 12.46 -16.07 -7.68
N ASN A 181 11.64 -15.24 -7.03
CA ASN A 181 11.37 -13.91 -7.51
C ASN A 181 12.46 -12.88 -7.19
N LEU A 182 13.16 -12.99 -6.05
CA LEU A 182 14.25 -12.07 -5.71
C LEU A 182 15.63 -12.62 -6.07
N PRO A 183 16.65 -11.74 -6.26
CA PRO A 183 18.05 -12.12 -6.41
C PRO A 183 18.54 -13.05 -5.30
N GLY A 184 19.47 -13.96 -5.62
CA GLY A 184 20.08 -14.88 -4.65
C GLY A 184 19.16 -15.97 -4.10
N GLY A 185 17.96 -16.14 -4.66
CA GLY A 185 17.00 -17.17 -4.22
C GLY A 185 16.03 -16.77 -3.12
N PHE A 186 15.95 -15.48 -2.77
CA PHE A 186 15.01 -14.97 -1.77
C PHE A 186 13.60 -14.75 -2.34
N GLY A 187 12.63 -14.51 -1.46
CA GLY A 187 11.25 -14.22 -1.83
C GLY A 187 10.43 -15.49 -2.11
N TYR A 188 9.33 -15.34 -2.85
CA TYR A 188 8.50 -16.47 -3.24
C TYR A 188 9.28 -17.37 -4.21
N SER A 189 9.36 -18.66 -3.89
CA SER A 189 10.06 -19.66 -4.69
C SER A 189 9.21 -20.91 -4.87
N ARG A 190 9.47 -21.67 -5.94
CA ARG A 190 8.78 -22.93 -6.23
C ARG A 190 9.71 -23.93 -6.92
N CYS A 191 9.66 -25.19 -6.49
CA CYS A 191 10.25 -26.33 -7.19
C CYS A 191 9.34 -26.80 -8.33
N PHE A 192 9.96 -27.21 -9.44
CA PHE A 192 9.31 -27.86 -10.56
C PHE A 192 10.12 -29.09 -10.93
N ILE A 193 9.48 -30.26 -10.93
CA ILE A 193 10.14 -31.56 -11.05
C ILE A 193 9.62 -32.27 -12.29
N ALA A 194 10.52 -32.59 -13.23
CA ALA A 194 10.19 -33.33 -14.43
C ALA A 194 10.43 -34.84 -14.19
N ASP A 195 9.55 -35.52 -13.46
CA ASP A 195 9.67 -36.94 -13.08
C ASP A 195 9.35 -37.89 -14.25
N LYS A 196 8.21 -37.68 -14.92
CA LYS A 196 7.68 -38.59 -15.96
C LYS A 196 7.91 -38.12 -17.39
N ASN A 197 7.93 -36.81 -17.60
CA ASN A 197 8.05 -36.20 -18.92
C ASN A 197 8.71 -34.82 -18.82
N ASP A 198 9.12 -34.28 -19.96
CA ASP A 198 9.49 -32.87 -20.04
C ASP A 198 8.33 -32.00 -19.54
N LEU A 199 8.62 -30.97 -18.74
CA LEU A 199 7.63 -29.97 -18.33
C LEU A 199 7.59 -28.82 -19.32
N LEU A 200 6.39 -28.39 -19.69
CA LEU A 200 6.11 -27.11 -20.33
C LEU A 200 5.22 -26.31 -19.38
N VAL A 201 5.74 -25.21 -18.85
CA VAL A 201 5.09 -24.51 -17.74
C VAL A 201 4.87 -23.05 -18.08
N ASN A 202 3.62 -22.60 -17.98
CA ASN A 202 3.29 -21.19 -17.79
C ASN A 202 3.40 -20.85 -16.31
N LEU A 203 4.22 -19.85 -15.97
CA LEU A 203 4.40 -19.46 -14.58
C LEU A 203 3.12 -18.82 -14.02
N PRO A 204 2.77 -19.10 -12.75
CA PRO A 204 1.65 -18.44 -12.10
C PRO A 204 1.92 -16.93 -11.95
N GLU A 205 0.87 -16.12 -11.83
CA GLU A 205 0.98 -14.65 -11.78
C GLU A 205 1.93 -14.13 -10.69
N VAL A 206 2.01 -14.84 -9.56
CA VAL A 206 2.95 -14.51 -8.47
C VAL A 206 4.42 -14.58 -8.91
N MET A 207 4.77 -15.32 -9.95
CA MET A 207 6.14 -15.44 -10.49
C MET A 207 6.29 -14.88 -11.91
N ALA A 208 5.23 -14.87 -12.71
CA ALA A 208 5.29 -14.46 -14.11
C ALA A 208 5.77 -13.01 -14.24
N GLY A 209 6.87 -12.83 -14.98
CA GLY A 209 7.56 -11.55 -15.15
C GLY A 209 8.33 -11.07 -13.92
N LYS A 210 8.56 -11.93 -12.93
CA LYS A 210 9.20 -11.58 -11.65
C LYS A 210 10.33 -12.54 -11.25
N VAL A 211 10.60 -13.58 -12.03
CA VAL A 211 11.69 -14.51 -11.70
C VAL A 211 13.04 -13.79 -11.79
N SER A 212 13.78 -13.79 -10.68
CA SER A 212 15.14 -13.25 -10.62
C SER A 212 16.21 -14.26 -10.22
N SER A 213 15.84 -15.48 -9.83
CA SER A 213 16.84 -16.50 -9.50
C SER A 213 16.43 -17.91 -9.94
N TYR A 214 17.42 -18.76 -10.18
CA TYR A 214 17.23 -20.18 -10.48
C TYR A 214 18.25 -21.08 -9.78
N ARG A 215 17.87 -22.34 -9.63
CA ARG A 215 18.79 -23.44 -9.31
C ARG A 215 18.28 -24.72 -9.97
N LEU A 216 19.17 -25.42 -10.64
CA LEU A 216 18.87 -26.64 -11.37
C LEU A 216 19.56 -27.83 -10.70
N PHE A 217 18.85 -28.94 -10.57
CA PHE A 217 19.35 -30.19 -10.00
C PHE A 217 19.07 -31.37 -10.93
N LYS A 218 19.94 -32.37 -10.87
CA LYS A 218 19.60 -33.72 -11.36
C LYS A 218 18.54 -34.29 -10.42
N TRP A 219 17.45 -34.79 -10.98
CA TRP A 219 16.42 -35.48 -10.21
C TRP A 219 16.76 -36.95 -10.04
N GLN A 220 16.37 -37.53 -8.89
CA GLN A 220 16.61 -38.93 -8.54
C GLN A 220 15.29 -39.58 -8.18
N ASP A 221 14.86 -40.57 -8.98
CA ASP A 221 13.63 -41.32 -8.75
C ASP A 221 13.90 -42.49 -7.78
N VAL A 222 14.34 -42.18 -6.57
CA VAL A 222 14.66 -43.22 -5.56
C VAL A 222 13.39 -43.94 -5.07
N SER A 223 13.57 -45.17 -4.59
CA SER A 223 12.52 -45.93 -3.88
C SER A 223 12.07 -45.26 -2.57
N LYS A 224 10.87 -45.58 -2.07
CA LYS A 224 10.37 -45.03 -0.79
C LYS A 224 11.29 -45.36 0.39
N LYS A 225 11.86 -46.57 0.42
CA LYS A 225 12.61 -47.08 1.57
C LYS A 225 14.05 -46.55 1.63
N GLY A 226 14.42 -46.00 2.77
CA GLY A 226 15.76 -45.49 3.06
C GLY A 226 16.31 -46.00 4.39
N LEU A 227 17.50 -45.52 4.75
CA LEU A 227 18.16 -45.82 6.03
C LEU A 227 18.52 -44.52 6.75
N ALA A 228 18.09 -44.40 8.01
CA ALA A 228 18.34 -43.22 8.82
C ALA A 228 19.70 -43.30 9.50
N ASN A 229 20.46 -42.20 9.46
CA ASN A 229 21.77 -42.05 10.09
C ASN A 229 22.77 -43.18 9.80
N ASP A 230 22.78 -43.70 8.57
CA ASP A 230 23.77 -44.68 8.13
C ASP A 230 23.97 -44.57 6.61
N THR A 231 25.10 -44.01 6.23
CA THR A 231 25.48 -43.77 4.83
C THR A 231 26.34 -44.89 4.24
N ARG A 232 26.75 -45.86 5.07
CA ARG A 232 27.70 -46.91 4.66
C ARG A 232 27.11 -47.77 3.54
N SER A 233 27.92 -48.00 2.51
CA SER A 233 27.51 -48.83 1.37
C SER A 233 27.13 -50.25 1.76
N VAL A 234 27.79 -50.85 2.75
CA VAL A 234 27.55 -52.24 3.16
C VAL A 234 26.13 -52.45 3.71
N SER A 235 25.72 -51.64 4.68
CA SER A 235 24.39 -51.77 5.31
C SER A 235 23.27 -51.41 4.33
N ASN A 236 23.44 -50.32 3.59
CA ASN A 236 22.45 -49.92 2.60
C ASN A 236 22.35 -50.90 1.41
N ASN A 237 23.45 -51.53 0.99
CA ASN A 237 23.39 -52.57 -0.04
C ASN A 237 22.68 -53.83 0.47
N ALA A 238 22.94 -54.25 1.71
CA ALA A 238 22.26 -55.38 2.33
C ALA A 238 20.74 -55.13 2.46
N LEU A 239 20.35 -53.90 2.80
CA LEU A 239 18.93 -53.49 2.94
C LEU A 239 18.28 -53.04 1.62
N ASN A 240 19.04 -53.05 0.52
CA ASN A 240 18.62 -52.59 -0.80
C ASN A 240 17.96 -51.19 -0.79
N THR A 241 18.57 -50.23 -0.09
CA THR A 241 18.09 -48.84 -0.01
C THR A 241 18.75 -47.96 -1.06
N THR A 242 17.94 -47.07 -1.63
CA THR A 242 18.34 -46.13 -2.70
C THR A 242 18.45 -44.69 -2.21
N TRP A 243 18.16 -44.45 -0.94
CA TRP A 243 18.48 -43.19 -0.29
C TRP A 243 18.82 -43.36 1.19
N CYS A 244 19.61 -42.44 1.72
CA CYS A 244 19.98 -42.37 3.14
C CYS A 244 20.29 -40.93 3.54
N TYR A 245 20.57 -40.71 4.81
CA TYR A 245 21.12 -39.45 5.33
C TYR A 245 21.94 -39.71 6.60
N SER A 246 22.70 -38.70 7.03
CA SER A 246 23.31 -38.62 8.36
C SER A 246 22.95 -37.30 9.04
N PHE A 247 23.29 -37.12 10.32
CA PHE A 247 23.12 -35.85 11.04
C PHE A 247 24.17 -34.80 10.62
N GLY A 248 24.29 -34.54 9.32
CA GLY A 248 25.26 -33.63 8.75
C GLY A 248 25.15 -33.55 7.22
N LEU A 249 26.25 -33.22 6.54
CA LEU A 249 26.27 -33.09 5.08
C LEU A 249 26.03 -34.44 4.37
N GLY A 250 26.33 -35.56 5.01
CA GLY A 250 26.36 -36.85 4.34
C GLY A 250 27.60 -37.02 3.46
N GLU A 251 27.49 -37.87 2.44
CA GLU A 251 28.58 -38.19 1.51
C GLU A 251 28.04 -38.51 0.11
N ASP A 252 28.88 -38.36 -0.93
CA ASP A 252 28.52 -38.79 -2.28
C ASP A 252 28.49 -40.33 -2.33
N ALA A 253 27.29 -40.90 -2.27
CA ALA A 253 27.06 -42.35 -2.30
C ALA A 253 27.07 -42.93 -3.73
N GLY A 254 27.49 -42.15 -4.73
CA GLY A 254 27.60 -42.55 -6.12
C GLY A 254 26.26 -42.64 -6.85
N ILE A 255 26.24 -43.34 -7.99
CA ILE A 255 25.09 -43.37 -8.90
C ILE A 255 23.93 -44.27 -8.41
N ASP A 256 24.16 -45.11 -7.39
CA ASP A 256 23.18 -46.08 -6.91
C ASP A 256 22.33 -45.57 -5.74
N ARG A 257 22.70 -44.44 -5.14
CA ARG A 257 22.05 -43.95 -3.93
C ARG A 257 22.12 -42.42 -3.80
N GLU A 258 21.00 -41.83 -3.39
CA GLU A 258 20.95 -40.44 -2.95
C GLU A 258 21.29 -40.32 -1.45
N CYS A 259 22.29 -39.52 -1.08
CA CYS A 259 22.52 -39.14 0.31
C CYS A 259 22.02 -37.71 0.53
N VAL A 260 21.01 -37.54 1.40
CA VAL A 260 20.38 -36.24 1.63
C VAL A 260 21.14 -35.47 2.72
N PRO A 261 21.61 -34.24 2.48
CA PRO A 261 22.20 -33.39 3.52
C PRO A 261 21.14 -32.99 4.56
N HIS A 262 21.59 -32.73 5.78
CA HIS A 262 20.71 -32.45 6.92
C HIS A 262 21.23 -31.25 7.71
N HIS A 263 20.57 -30.10 7.59
CA HIS A 263 20.78 -28.91 8.43
C HIS A 263 20.13 -29.12 9.80
N ILE A 264 20.82 -29.84 10.69
CA ILE A 264 20.23 -30.37 11.92
C ILE A 264 19.82 -29.28 12.94
N HIS A 265 20.48 -28.13 12.96
CA HIS A 265 20.08 -26.96 13.76
C HIS A 265 20.70 -25.67 13.17
N GLU A 266 20.29 -24.50 13.64
CA GLU A 266 20.55 -23.17 13.04
C GLU A 266 22.01 -22.84 12.62
N ALA A 267 22.99 -23.55 13.18
CA ALA A 267 24.41 -23.31 12.93
C ALA A 267 25.12 -24.50 12.27
N TRP A 268 24.50 -25.68 12.15
CA TRP A 268 25.19 -26.88 11.70
C TRP A 268 24.33 -27.88 10.92
N PRO A 269 24.89 -28.46 9.86
CA PRO A 269 25.98 -27.89 9.05
C PRO A 269 25.57 -26.51 8.50
N PRO A 270 26.52 -25.65 8.12
CA PRO A 270 26.19 -24.37 7.50
C PRO A 270 25.26 -24.54 6.27
N ILE A 271 24.26 -23.67 6.13
CA ILE A 271 23.24 -23.76 5.07
C ILE A 271 23.88 -23.72 3.67
N ASN A 272 24.92 -22.90 3.48
CA ASN A 272 25.66 -22.80 2.23
C ASN A 272 26.42 -24.10 1.91
N ASP A 273 26.94 -24.80 2.91
CA ASP A 273 27.62 -26.08 2.72
C ASP A 273 26.61 -27.15 2.31
N CYS A 274 25.44 -27.17 2.97
CA CYS A 274 24.32 -28.02 2.58
C CYS A 274 23.88 -27.75 1.13
N GLY A 275 23.70 -26.48 0.75
CA GLY A 275 23.28 -26.09 -0.59
C GLY A 275 24.33 -26.30 -1.69
N SER A 276 25.60 -26.49 -1.30
CA SER A 276 26.72 -26.74 -2.22
C SER A 276 26.87 -28.20 -2.61
N VAL A 277 26.16 -29.12 -1.96
CA VAL A 277 26.20 -30.54 -2.36
C VAL A 277 25.58 -30.73 -3.75
N THR A 278 26.12 -31.66 -4.52
CA THR A 278 25.69 -31.94 -5.90
C THR A 278 25.01 -33.30 -6.07
N TYR A 279 25.03 -34.14 -5.03
CA TYR A 279 24.55 -35.52 -5.03
C TYR A 279 23.11 -35.69 -4.54
N SER A 280 22.44 -34.62 -4.07
CA SER A 280 21.01 -34.64 -3.73
C SER A 280 20.31 -33.34 -4.11
N PRO A 281 19.08 -33.39 -4.67
CA PRO A 281 18.21 -32.23 -4.81
C PRO A 281 17.44 -31.88 -3.53
N HIS A 282 17.52 -32.67 -2.46
CA HIS A 282 16.75 -32.51 -1.23
C HIS A 282 17.59 -31.96 -0.09
N LEU A 283 16.94 -31.30 0.87
CA LEU A 283 17.56 -30.87 2.12
C LEU A 283 16.64 -31.18 3.30
N LYS A 284 17.13 -32.01 4.23
CA LYS A 284 16.54 -32.10 5.57
C LYS A 284 16.92 -30.87 6.37
N THR A 285 15.99 -30.34 7.16
CA THR A 285 16.21 -29.15 8.00
C THR A 285 16.22 -29.55 9.47
N ASN A 286 15.90 -28.64 10.39
CA ASN A 286 16.16 -28.82 11.81
C ASN A 286 15.61 -30.15 12.36
N ASN A 287 16.45 -30.88 13.07
CA ASN A 287 16.09 -32.14 13.69
C ASN A 287 15.38 -31.88 15.02
N GLU A 288 14.11 -32.25 15.12
CA GLU A 288 13.35 -32.21 16.37
C GLU A 288 13.48 -30.90 17.20
N PRO A 289 13.43 -29.68 16.62
CA PRO A 289 13.75 -28.46 17.36
C PRO A 289 12.87 -28.22 18.59
N GLY A 290 11.66 -28.78 18.61
CA GLY A 290 10.76 -28.71 19.77
C GLY A 290 11.15 -29.61 20.95
N ASN A 291 12.10 -30.54 20.77
CA ASN A 291 12.49 -31.53 21.77
C ASN A 291 13.41 -30.92 22.83
N LYS A 292 12.84 -30.59 24.00
CA LYS A 292 13.59 -30.00 25.11
C LYS A 292 14.64 -30.93 25.74
N ALA A 293 14.60 -32.23 25.43
CA ALA A 293 15.59 -33.19 25.90
C ALA A 293 16.80 -33.31 24.95
N ASP A 294 16.72 -32.73 23.75
CA ASP A 294 17.84 -32.70 22.81
C ASP A 294 18.86 -31.62 23.21
N ASP A 295 20.07 -31.68 22.67
CA ASP A 295 21.16 -30.78 23.07
C ASP A 295 21.11 -29.39 22.38
N LYS A 296 20.30 -29.26 21.31
CA LYS A 296 20.11 -28.03 20.51
C LYS A 296 18.63 -27.70 20.18
N PRO A 297 17.72 -27.61 21.18
CA PRO A 297 16.35 -27.21 20.93
C PRO A 297 16.25 -25.78 20.39
N ALA A 298 15.26 -25.51 19.54
CA ALA A 298 14.97 -24.20 18.97
C ALA A 298 13.46 -23.91 18.97
N THR A 299 13.11 -22.64 19.10
CA THR A 299 11.74 -22.15 18.95
C THR A 299 11.36 -22.04 17.48
N VAL A 300 10.05 -22.06 17.18
CA VAL A 300 9.55 -21.85 15.81
C VAL A 300 10.02 -20.51 15.24
N ALA A 301 10.12 -19.47 16.07
CA ALA A 301 10.60 -18.15 15.64
C ALA A 301 12.07 -18.17 15.22
N GLU A 302 12.93 -18.91 15.93
CA GLU A 302 14.34 -19.07 15.57
C GLU A 302 14.50 -19.80 14.22
N VAL A 303 13.77 -20.90 14.02
CA VAL A 303 13.79 -21.64 12.75
C VAL A 303 13.28 -20.78 11.58
N LEU A 304 12.19 -20.03 11.79
CA LEU A 304 11.64 -19.14 10.76
C LEU A 304 12.59 -17.99 10.39
N ALA A 305 13.44 -17.54 11.32
CA ALA A 305 14.39 -16.45 11.07
C ALA A 305 15.48 -16.83 10.04
N ASN A 306 15.78 -18.13 9.88
CA ASN A 306 16.74 -18.61 8.89
C ASN A 306 16.10 -19.31 7.68
N TRP A 307 14.77 -19.50 7.68
CA TRP A 307 14.07 -20.25 6.64
C TRP A 307 14.25 -19.67 5.23
N GLU A 308 14.31 -18.35 5.08
CA GLU A 308 14.55 -17.73 3.76
C GLU A 308 15.92 -18.11 3.18
N LYS A 309 16.95 -18.29 4.03
CA LYS A 309 18.26 -18.78 3.58
C LYS A 309 18.22 -20.25 3.16
N LEU A 310 17.43 -21.08 3.86
CA LEU A 310 17.18 -22.47 3.44
C LEU A 310 16.47 -22.50 2.08
N MET A 311 15.44 -21.66 1.87
CA MET A 311 14.77 -21.53 0.58
C MET A 311 15.72 -21.10 -0.53
N ALA A 312 16.64 -20.17 -0.22
CA ALA A 312 17.65 -19.65 -1.14
C ALA A 312 18.69 -20.68 -1.60
N THR A 313 18.76 -21.87 -1.00
CA THR A 313 19.56 -22.98 -1.56
C THR A 313 18.98 -23.52 -2.87
N GLY A 314 17.67 -23.33 -3.08
CA GLY A 314 16.92 -23.91 -4.17
C GLY A 314 16.67 -25.42 -4.02
N MET A 315 17.21 -26.10 -3.00
CA MET A 315 16.98 -27.52 -2.76
C MET A 315 15.53 -27.75 -2.32
N ARG A 316 14.96 -28.93 -2.59
CA ARG A 316 13.61 -29.32 -2.14
C ARG A 316 13.62 -29.56 -0.64
N LEU A 317 12.88 -28.74 0.11
CA LEU A 317 13.01 -28.61 1.55
C LEU A 317 12.02 -29.50 2.29
N ALA A 318 12.56 -30.32 3.20
CA ALA A 318 11.77 -30.91 4.27
C ALA A 318 11.56 -29.90 5.39
N SER A 319 10.38 -29.89 6.00
CA SER A 319 10.13 -29.16 7.25
C SER A 319 11.12 -29.59 8.34
N PRO A 320 11.24 -28.83 9.44
CA PRO A 320 11.82 -29.37 10.65
C PRO A 320 11.13 -30.67 11.01
N SER A 321 11.87 -31.67 11.48
CA SER A 321 11.26 -32.93 11.88
C SER A 321 10.49 -32.77 13.19
N SER A 322 9.32 -33.39 13.30
CA SER A 322 8.64 -33.52 14.59
C SER A 322 9.33 -34.57 15.46
N HIS A 323 9.18 -34.46 16.79
CA HIS A 323 9.44 -35.59 17.70
C HIS A 323 8.13 -36.11 18.32
N ASP A 324 8.19 -37.30 18.92
CA ASP A 324 7.11 -37.90 19.70
C ASP A 324 6.83 -37.05 20.95
N GLY A 325 5.97 -36.04 20.80
CA GLY A 325 5.65 -35.05 21.84
C GLY A 325 5.46 -33.61 21.34
N SER A 326 5.95 -33.26 20.14
CA SER A 326 5.84 -31.90 19.57
C SER A 326 5.14 -31.86 18.21
N LEU A 327 4.03 -32.60 18.08
CA LEU A 327 3.12 -32.40 16.94
C LEU A 327 2.60 -30.94 16.90
N GLY A 328 2.58 -30.23 18.04
CA GLY A 328 2.19 -28.82 18.12
C GLY A 328 3.21 -27.85 17.51
N GLY A 329 4.50 -28.03 17.79
CA GLY A 329 5.55 -27.14 17.27
C GLY A 329 5.69 -27.21 15.75
N LEU A 330 5.63 -28.42 15.17
CA LEU A 330 5.60 -28.58 13.72
C LEU A 330 4.37 -27.91 13.11
N LYS A 331 3.19 -28.05 13.73
CA LYS A 331 1.96 -27.40 13.24
C LYS A 331 2.08 -25.87 13.25
N GLU A 332 2.60 -25.29 14.33
CA GLU A 332 2.84 -23.84 14.43
C GLU A 332 3.83 -23.34 13.38
N PHE A 333 4.90 -24.10 13.13
CA PHE A 333 5.86 -23.80 12.06
C PHE A 333 5.19 -23.82 10.69
N MET A 334 4.47 -24.91 10.36
CA MET A 334 3.82 -25.06 9.06
C MET A 334 2.76 -23.98 8.82
N ASP A 335 1.91 -23.69 9.80
CA ASP A 335 0.91 -22.62 9.73
C ASP A 335 1.59 -21.25 9.51
N SER A 336 2.73 -21.02 10.18
CA SER A 336 3.51 -19.79 10.05
C SER A 336 4.22 -19.64 8.70
N ALA A 337 4.72 -20.74 8.13
CA ALA A 337 5.31 -20.79 6.81
C ALA A 337 4.25 -20.52 5.73
N ASP A 338 3.09 -21.16 5.83
CA ASP A 338 1.96 -20.96 4.91
C ASP A 338 1.43 -19.52 4.97
N ALA A 339 1.35 -18.91 6.16
CA ALA A 339 0.94 -17.51 6.30
C ALA A 339 1.92 -16.51 5.64
N ARG A 340 3.17 -16.91 5.41
CA ARG A 340 4.22 -16.11 4.77
C ARG A 340 4.39 -16.42 3.28
N GLY A 341 3.77 -17.48 2.78
CA GLY A 341 4.05 -18.01 1.43
C GLY A 341 5.43 -18.63 1.32
N TYR A 342 6.00 -19.10 2.43
CA TYR A 342 7.30 -19.77 2.44
C TYR A 342 7.20 -21.18 1.89
N ARG A 343 8.19 -21.55 1.08
CA ARG A 343 8.33 -22.88 0.49
C ARG A 343 8.73 -23.89 1.58
N VAL A 344 7.88 -24.89 1.75
CA VAL A 344 8.13 -26.13 2.50
C VAL A 344 7.56 -27.25 1.64
N ASP A 345 8.42 -28.02 1.00
CA ASP A 345 7.99 -28.95 -0.06
C ASP A 345 7.54 -30.30 0.51
N ILE A 346 8.12 -30.69 1.64
CA ILE A 346 7.93 -32.00 2.28
C ILE A 346 7.68 -31.79 3.77
N LEU A 347 6.72 -32.52 4.34
CA LEU A 347 6.46 -32.53 5.78
C LEU A 347 7.20 -33.71 6.40
N ASP A 348 8.15 -33.44 7.30
CA ASP A 348 9.01 -34.45 7.92
C ASP A 348 8.52 -34.83 9.32
N VAL A 349 8.37 -36.14 9.56
CA VAL A 349 7.84 -36.71 10.79
C VAL A 349 8.79 -37.79 11.31
N HIS A 350 9.18 -37.70 12.57
CA HIS A 350 9.69 -38.86 13.30
C HIS A 350 8.56 -39.58 14.02
N SER A 351 8.63 -40.90 14.08
CA SER A 351 7.59 -41.75 14.66
C SER A 351 8.18 -42.98 15.35
N TYR A 352 8.22 -42.95 16.68
CA TYR A 352 8.63 -44.07 17.53
C TYR A 352 7.43 -44.75 18.20
N TRP A 353 6.26 -44.69 17.55
CA TRP A 353 4.99 -45.14 18.11
C TRP A 353 4.89 -46.66 18.30
N TYR A 354 4.30 -47.05 19.43
CA TYR A 354 4.07 -48.46 19.77
C TYR A 354 2.74 -49.03 19.22
N TYR A 355 1.78 -48.16 18.89
CA TYR A 355 0.42 -48.53 18.49
C TYR A 355 0.19 -48.43 16.98
N THR A 356 -0.89 -49.03 16.49
CA THR A 356 -1.08 -49.34 15.06
C THR A 356 -1.91 -48.34 14.26
N ASN A 357 -2.48 -47.27 14.85
CA ASN A 357 -3.26 -46.28 14.10
C ASN A 357 -2.39 -45.25 13.34
N TRP A 358 -1.48 -45.75 12.50
CA TRP A 358 -0.60 -44.96 11.66
C TRP A 358 -1.36 -44.13 10.62
N GLU A 359 -2.45 -44.67 10.08
CA GLU A 359 -3.31 -43.93 9.15
C GLU A 359 -3.92 -42.70 9.80
N GLY A 360 -4.55 -42.84 10.96
CA GLY A 360 -5.17 -41.72 11.66
C GLY A 360 -4.18 -40.59 11.93
N ASN A 361 -2.98 -40.91 12.39
CA ASN A 361 -1.95 -39.92 12.67
C ASN A 361 -1.40 -39.26 11.40
N MET A 362 -0.91 -40.04 10.43
CA MET A 362 -0.25 -39.47 9.24
C MET A 362 -1.26 -38.77 8.31
N LYS A 363 -2.44 -39.36 8.12
CA LYS A 363 -3.45 -38.82 7.19
C LYS A 363 -4.19 -37.63 7.79
N ASN A 364 -4.80 -37.79 8.96
CA ASN A 364 -5.73 -36.80 9.48
C ASN A 364 -5.01 -35.63 10.14
N ASN A 365 -3.93 -35.87 10.88
CA ASN A 365 -3.23 -34.79 11.59
C ASN A 365 -2.27 -33.98 10.71
N PHE A 366 -1.75 -34.58 9.64
CA PHE A 366 -0.73 -33.96 8.78
C PHE A 366 -1.18 -33.81 7.35
N PHE A 367 -1.32 -34.92 6.61
CA PHE A 367 -1.54 -34.86 5.17
C PHE A 367 -2.79 -34.07 4.80
N LEU A 368 -3.94 -34.35 5.41
CA LEU A 368 -5.19 -33.67 5.08
C LEU A 368 -5.18 -32.18 5.41
N ARG A 369 -4.39 -31.75 6.39
CA ARG A 369 -4.26 -30.35 6.80
C ARG A 369 -3.32 -29.56 5.90
N TYR A 370 -2.14 -30.11 5.62
CA TYR A 370 -1.06 -29.38 4.92
C TYR A 370 -0.92 -29.70 3.44
N LYS A 371 -1.56 -30.78 2.97
CA LYS A 371 -1.57 -31.25 1.57
C LYS A 371 -0.17 -31.36 0.95
N ARG A 372 0.80 -31.77 1.75
CA ARG A 372 2.20 -31.98 1.36
C ARG A 372 2.57 -33.46 1.41
N PRO A 373 3.52 -33.91 0.58
CA PRO A 373 4.08 -35.23 0.72
C PRO A 373 4.78 -35.35 2.08
N ILE A 374 4.69 -36.54 2.67
CA ILE A 374 5.26 -36.82 3.98
C ILE A 374 6.53 -37.64 3.81
N TRP A 375 7.59 -37.22 4.50
CA TRP A 375 8.71 -38.09 4.83
C TRP A 375 8.57 -38.58 6.26
N VAL A 376 8.74 -39.89 6.46
CA VAL A 376 8.88 -40.48 7.79
C VAL A 376 10.37 -40.79 7.98
N SER A 377 11.15 -39.75 8.24
CA SER A 377 12.61 -39.85 8.14
C SER A 377 13.27 -40.56 9.33
N GLU A 378 12.55 -40.74 10.44
CA GLU A 378 12.92 -41.68 11.51
C GLU A 378 11.69 -42.45 11.94
N TYR A 379 11.76 -43.78 11.90
CA TYR A 379 10.72 -44.61 12.46
C TYR A 379 11.21 -45.97 12.91
N LEU A 380 10.46 -46.54 13.85
CA LEU A 380 10.48 -47.95 14.24
C LEU A 380 9.27 -48.25 15.14
N TRP A 381 9.05 -49.52 15.46
CA TRP A 381 8.03 -49.95 16.41
C TRP A 381 8.54 -49.85 17.85
N GLY A 382 8.26 -48.72 18.50
CA GLY A 382 8.62 -48.45 19.90
C GLY A 382 10.13 -48.29 20.13
N ALA A 383 10.54 -47.09 20.55
CA ALA A 383 11.94 -46.83 20.89
C ALA A 383 12.40 -47.63 22.12
N SER A 384 13.61 -48.20 22.07
CA SER A 384 14.13 -48.96 23.23
C SER A 384 14.35 -48.08 24.45
N TRP A 385 14.61 -46.78 24.25
CA TRP A 385 14.78 -45.79 25.33
C TRP A 385 13.46 -45.32 25.94
N SER A 386 12.31 -45.72 25.38
CA SER A 386 11.01 -45.47 26.02
C SER A 386 10.76 -46.49 27.13
N ASN A 387 10.10 -46.07 28.22
CA ASN A 387 9.69 -46.95 29.33
C ASN A 387 8.65 -48.02 28.94
N ASN A 388 8.30 -48.10 27.65
CA ASN A 388 7.28 -48.97 27.09
C ASN A 388 7.86 -50.09 26.20
N TRP A 389 9.19 -50.28 26.19
CA TRP A 389 9.79 -51.42 25.47
C TRP A 389 9.27 -52.75 26.02
N TYR A 390 8.81 -53.63 25.13
CA TYR A 390 8.16 -54.90 25.46
C TYR A 390 9.03 -55.76 26.40
N ASN A 391 8.58 -55.92 27.65
CA ASN A 391 9.21 -56.68 28.74
C ASN A 391 10.65 -56.27 29.16
N GLY A 392 11.18 -55.16 28.64
CA GLY A 392 12.54 -54.69 28.97
C GLY A 392 13.70 -55.50 28.37
N ASP A 393 13.45 -56.64 27.72
CA ASP A 393 14.49 -57.47 27.08
C ASP A 393 14.92 -56.86 25.74
N ARG A 394 16.15 -56.33 25.73
CA ARG A 394 16.76 -55.63 24.59
C ARG A 394 17.71 -56.50 23.77
N THR A 395 17.78 -57.80 24.04
CA THR A 395 18.69 -58.72 23.36
C THR A 395 18.24 -59.06 21.93
N GLY A 396 19.21 -59.23 21.03
CA GLY A 396 19.00 -59.72 19.67
C GLY A 396 18.69 -61.22 19.61
N SER A 397 17.65 -61.68 20.31
CA SER A 397 17.21 -63.07 20.27
C SER A 397 16.28 -63.33 19.08
N ALA A 398 16.24 -64.58 18.59
CA ALA A 398 15.31 -64.98 17.54
C ALA A 398 13.83 -64.63 17.88
N ALA A 399 13.44 -64.76 19.15
CA ALA A 399 12.12 -64.40 19.63
C ALA A 399 11.85 -62.89 19.52
N ASN A 400 12.82 -62.04 19.87
CA ASN A 400 12.66 -60.59 19.78
C ASN A 400 12.66 -60.10 18.33
N TYR A 401 13.54 -60.64 17.49
CA TYR A 401 13.50 -60.34 16.06
C TYR A 401 12.16 -60.70 15.41
N GLN A 402 11.59 -61.86 15.74
CA GLN A 402 10.29 -62.27 15.19
C GLN A 402 9.16 -61.35 15.66
N LYS A 403 9.18 -60.87 16.92
CA LYS A 403 8.22 -59.89 17.42
C LYS A 403 8.33 -58.57 16.66
N THR A 404 9.54 -58.05 16.49
CA THR A 404 9.80 -56.84 15.71
C THR A 404 9.26 -56.98 14.29
N LEU A 405 9.50 -58.11 13.62
CA LEU A 405 8.94 -58.37 12.29
C LEU A 405 7.41 -58.35 12.28
N ASN A 406 6.77 -59.01 13.25
CA ASN A 406 5.30 -59.07 13.34
C ASN A 406 4.68 -57.68 13.52
N ALA A 407 5.31 -56.82 14.32
CA ALA A 407 4.83 -55.46 14.55
C ALA A 407 5.13 -54.50 13.40
N MET A 408 6.31 -54.63 12.77
CA MET A 408 6.73 -53.76 11.66
C MET A 408 5.99 -54.05 10.37
N ARG A 409 5.58 -55.30 10.11
CA ARG A 409 4.91 -55.68 8.86
C ARG A 409 3.68 -54.81 8.53
N PRO A 410 2.67 -54.65 9.41
CA PRO A 410 1.52 -53.79 9.10
C PRO A 410 1.90 -52.31 8.92
N ILE A 411 2.90 -51.81 9.65
CA ILE A 411 3.40 -50.43 9.52
C ILE A 411 4.00 -50.20 8.14
N LEU A 412 4.90 -51.10 7.71
CA LEU A 412 5.54 -51.07 6.41
C LEU A 412 4.53 -51.24 5.26
N THR A 413 3.55 -52.14 5.40
CA THR A 413 2.47 -52.29 4.41
C THR A 413 1.69 -50.99 4.23
N TYR A 414 1.33 -50.32 5.33
CA TYR A 414 0.64 -49.03 5.27
C TYR A 414 1.51 -47.93 4.63
N MET A 415 2.74 -47.73 5.11
CA MET A 415 3.62 -46.66 4.57
C MET A 415 3.93 -46.87 3.09
N ASN A 416 4.09 -48.12 2.66
CA ASN A 416 4.31 -48.44 1.26
C ASN A 416 3.07 -48.11 0.40
N GLY A 417 1.87 -48.49 0.86
CA GLY A 417 0.62 -48.27 0.14
C GLY A 417 0.08 -46.83 0.17
N ALA A 418 0.50 -46.00 1.12
CA ALA A 418 0.09 -44.61 1.21
C ALA A 418 0.79 -43.75 0.15
N GLU A 419 0.06 -43.30 -0.87
CA GLU A 419 0.64 -42.52 -1.97
C GLU A 419 1.19 -41.14 -1.56
N TYR A 420 0.69 -40.56 -0.46
CA TYR A 420 1.18 -39.29 0.09
C TYR A 420 2.41 -39.44 0.99
N ILE A 421 2.79 -40.67 1.34
CA ILE A 421 4.07 -40.95 1.99
C ILE A 421 5.07 -41.17 0.87
N GLU A 422 5.94 -40.18 0.71
CA GLU A 422 6.92 -40.14 -0.36
C GLU A 422 8.14 -40.98 -0.02
N ARG A 423 8.67 -40.86 1.20
CA ARG A 423 9.82 -41.63 1.65
C ARG A 423 9.74 -41.96 3.14
N TYR A 424 10.38 -43.05 3.54
CA TYR A 424 10.56 -43.42 4.95
C TYR A 424 11.93 -44.04 5.20
N ALA A 425 12.58 -43.72 6.31
CA ALA A 425 13.92 -44.20 6.65
C ALA A 425 13.96 -44.85 8.04
N TYR A 426 14.38 -46.11 8.09
CA TYR A 426 14.36 -46.89 9.33
C TYR A 426 15.47 -46.42 10.27
N TRP A 427 15.15 -46.21 11.54
CA TRP A 427 16.12 -45.88 12.58
C TRP A 427 16.84 -47.13 13.08
N ASN A 428 18.03 -47.43 12.52
CA ASN A 428 18.78 -48.65 12.89
C ASN A 428 19.74 -48.44 14.09
N SER A 429 19.87 -47.21 14.59
CA SER A 429 20.64 -46.85 15.80
C SER A 429 19.86 -47.19 17.08
N GLU A 430 19.40 -48.43 17.15
CA GLU A 430 18.54 -48.95 18.20
C GLU A 430 19.21 -50.11 18.96
N ALA A 431 18.60 -50.56 20.07
CA ALA A 431 18.93 -51.81 20.74
C ALA A 431 18.82 -53.03 19.80
N ASP A 432 19.62 -54.06 20.08
CA ASP A 432 19.82 -55.20 19.18
C ASP A 432 18.49 -55.88 18.78
N CYS A 433 17.54 -56.01 19.71
CA CYS A 433 16.20 -56.56 19.49
C CYS A 433 15.37 -55.93 18.35
N SER A 434 15.63 -54.65 18.01
CA SER A 434 14.85 -53.88 17.02
C SER A 434 15.68 -53.49 15.79
N LYS A 435 16.98 -53.83 15.75
CA LYS A 435 17.79 -53.59 14.55
C LYS A 435 17.25 -54.38 13.35
N ILE A 436 17.30 -53.78 12.17
CA ILE A 436 17.05 -54.48 10.90
C ILE A 436 18.35 -54.99 10.28
N TYR A 437 19.48 -54.35 10.62
CA TYR A 437 20.83 -54.77 10.25
C TYR A 437 21.70 -54.79 11.50
N ASN A 438 22.11 -55.97 11.94
CA ASN A 438 22.81 -56.17 13.22
C ASN A 438 24.12 -56.95 13.05
N THR A 439 25.23 -56.24 12.87
CA THR A 439 26.56 -56.85 12.76
C THR A 439 27.13 -57.36 14.07
N ARG A 440 26.47 -57.09 15.22
CA ARG A 440 26.90 -57.59 16.53
C ARG A 440 26.46 -59.03 16.77
N ASP A 441 25.48 -59.50 16.00
CA ASP A 441 24.97 -60.85 16.07
C ASP A 441 25.61 -61.70 14.96
N ALA A 442 26.66 -62.43 15.33
CA ALA A 442 27.40 -63.30 14.42
C ALA A 442 26.53 -64.42 13.83
N SER A 443 25.40 -64.78 14.47
CA SER A 443 24.49 -65.80 13.94
C SER A 443 23.80 -65.36 12.64
N LEU A 444 23.78 -64.05 12.36
CA LEU A 444 23.19 -63.47 11.14
C LEU A 444 24.18 -63.36 9.97
N ALA A 445 25.45 -63.76 10.14
CA ALA A 445 26.48 -63.57 9.10
C ALA A 445 26.11 -64.23 7.75
N ALA A 446 25.49 -65.42 7.78
CA ALA A 446 25.02 -66.12 6.59
C ALA A 446 23.87 -65.40 5.85
N LYS A 447 23.24 -64.42 6.50
CA LYS A 447 22.16 -63.58 5.98
C LYS A 447 22.61 -62.13 5.79
N ASN A 448 23.91 -61.90 5.58
CA ASN A 448 24.48 -60.55 5.48
C ASN A 448 24.13 -59.66 6.68
N TYR A 449 24.05 -60.23 7.89
CA TYR A 449 23.68 -59.54 9.13
C TYR A 449 22.26 -58.93 9.14
N LEU A 450 21.38 -59.36 8.24
CA LEU A 450 19.97 -58.97 8.24
C LEU A 450 19.19 -59.77 9.29
N THR A 451 18.41 -59.06 10.10
CA THR A 451 17.39 -59.70 10.94
C THR A 451 16.19 -60.10 10.06
N PRO A 452 15.25 -60.95 10.54
CA PRO A 452 14.00 -61.23 9.83
C PRO A 452 13.26 -59.98 9.31
N THR A 453 13.26 -58.88 10.08
CA THR A 453 12.71 -57.59 9.63
C THR A 453 13.55 -56.96 8.53
N GLY A 454 14.89 -57.05 8.61
CA GLY A 454 15.80 -56.60 7.57
C GLY A 454 15.67 -57.37 6.25
N GLU A 455 15.52 -58.69 6.31
CA GLU A 455 15.23 -59.53 5.12
C GLU A 455 13.92 -59.09 4.45
N TYR A 456 12.87 -58.88 5.25
CA TYR A 456 11.59 -58.36 4.75
C TYR A 456 11.75 -56.96 4.13
N TYR A 457 12.44 -56.05 4.82
CA TYR A 457 12.69 -54.68 4.35
C TYR A 457 13.47 -54.65 3.03
N ALA A 458 14.51 -55.48 2.91
CA ALA A 458 15.33 -55.58 1.70
C ALA A 458 14.54 -56.10 0.50
N ALA A 459 13.64 -57.05 0.72
CA ALA A 459 12.82 -57.68 -0.33
C ALA A 459 11.63 -56.83 -0.80
N MET A 460 11.17 -55.83 -0.03
CA MET A 460 10.03 -54.99 -0.43
C MET A 460 10.30 -54.22 -1.72
N GLU A 461 9.39 -54.33 -2.68
CA GLU A 461 9.27 -53.44 -3.83
C GLU A 461 8.37 -52.27 -3.44
N THR A 462 8.94 -51.07 -3.36
CA THR A 462 8.22 -49.90 -2.82
C THR A 462 7.77 -48.91 -3.88
N GLY A 463 8.28 -49.06 -5.10
CA GLY A 463 8.10 -48.08 -6.16
C GLY A 463 8.87 -46.79 -5.89
N VAL A 464 8.89 -45.94 -6.91
CA VAL A 464 9.44 -44.58 -6.84
C VAL A 464 8.71 -43.79 -5.75
N GLY A 465 9.48 -43.11 -4.89
CA GLY A 465 8.92 -42.38 -3.76
C GLY A 465 8.12 -41.14 -4.17
N TYR A 466 8.69 -40.33 -5.07
CA TYR A 466 8.02 -39.11 -5.54
C TYR A 466 6.77 -39.41 -6.34
N ASN A 467 5.72 -38.63 -6.07
CA ASN A 467 4.46 -38.67 -6.79
C ASN A 467 3.97 -37.26 -7.06
N SER A 468 4.05 -36.84 -8.33
CA SER A 468 3.66 -35.51 -8.81
C SER A 468 2.20 -35.12 -8.49
N LYS A 469 1.31 -36.08 -8.20
CA LYS A 469 -0.05 -35.81 -7.71
C LYS A 469 -0.08 -35.05 -6.37
N TYR A 470 0.97 -35.21 -5.56
CA TYR A 470 1.11 -34.59 -4.25
C TYR A 470 2.18 -33.49 -4.24
N ASP A 471 2.66 -33.05 -5.40
CA ASP A 471 3.58 -31.91 -5.49
C ASP A 471 2.97 -30.68 -4.83
N TYR A 472 3.75 -29.97 -4.01
CA TYR A 472 3.24 -28.85 -3.24
C TYR A 472 3.49 -27.52 -3.97
N VAL A 473 2.45 -26.68 -4.01
CA VAL A 473 2.55 -25.30 -4.48
C VAL A 473 2.49 -24.39 -3.26
N PRO A 474 3.55 -23.61 -2.97
CA PRO A 474 3.53 -22.66 -1.86
C PRO A 474 2.34 -21.69 -1.95
N THR A 475 1.79 -21.35 -0.79
CA THR A 475 0.68 -20.40 -0.68
C THR A 475 1.09 -19.02 -1.17
N ALA A 476 0.12 -18.23 -1.63
CA ALA A 476 0.34 -16.85 -1.99
C ALA A 476 0.93 -16.05 -0.81
N PRO A 477 1.99 -15.25 -1.02
CA PRO A 477 2.54 -14.40 0.03
C PRO A 477 1.50 -13.42 0.54
N ARG A 478 1.60 -13.08 1.83
CA ARG A 478 0.76 -12.03 2.42
C ARG A 478 1.11 -10.67 1.80
N LEU A 479 0.06 -9.93 1.40
CA LEU A 479 0.16 -8.57 0.90
C LEU A 479 -0.21 -7.56 1.99
N TYR A 480 0.44 -6.41 1.94
CA TYR A 480 0.36 -5.34 2.95
C TYR A 480 -0.07 -4.03 2.31
N THR A 481 -0.87 -3.25 3.01
CA THR A 481 -1.13 -1.85 2.64
C THR A 481 0.14 -1.02 2.84
N PRO A 482 0.41 0.01 2.01
CA PRO A 482 1.47 0.97 2.28
C PRO A 482 1.23 1.61 3.66
N ASN A 483 2.28 1.74 4.47
CA ASN A 483 2.14 2.15 5.86
C ASN A 483 3.08 3.31 6.21
N ASN A 484 2.83 3.93 7.36
CA ASN A 484 3.61 5.07 7.86
C ASN A 484 3.60 6.27 6.91
N LEU A 485 2.48 6.51 6.20
CA LEU A 485 2.35 7.72 5.40
C LEU A 485 2.38 8.94 6.32
N LYS A 486 3.34 9.83 6.09
CA LYS A 486 3.53 11.08 6.82
C LYS A 486 3.59 12.23 5.82
N LEU A 487 3.05 13.37 6.20
CA LEU A 487 3.08 14.60 5.43
C LEU A 487 3.78 15.69 6.24
N THR A 488 4.72 16.39 5.61
CA THR A 488 5.26 17.65 6.12
C THR A 488 5.06 18.73 5.06
N PHE A 489 4.69 19.93 5.46
CA PHE A 489 4.55 21.06 4.55
C PHE A 489 5.56 22.14 4.90
N ILE A 490 6.29 22.64 3.91
CA ILE A 490 7.27 23.72 4.07
C ILE A 490 6.69 24.99 3.45
N PRO A 491 6.30 25.98 4.27
CA PRO A 491 5.56 27.12 3.75
C PRO A 491 6.35 28.04 2.83
N SER A 492 7.64 28.26 3.12
CA SER A 492 8.51 29.12 2.31
C SER A 492 8.71 28.62 0.88
N THR A 493 8.55 27.31 0.64
CA THR A 493 8.70 26.69 -0.68
C THR A 493 7.37 26.20 -1.26
N MET A 494 6.29 26.22 -0.48
CA MET A 494 4.98 25.65 -0.83
C MET A 494 5.05 24.15 -1.18
N VAL A 495 5.97 23.42 -0.56
CA VAL A 495 6.20 22.00 -0.84
C VAL A 495 5.64 21.12 0.27
N ALA A 496 4.70 20.25 -0.08
CA ALA A 496 4.26 19.11 0.70
C ALA A 496 5.17 17.91 0.41
N THR A 497 5.84 17.38 1.44
CA THR A 497 6.69 16.19 1.35
C THR A 497 5.98 15.01 2.02
N LEU A 498 5.66 14.00 1.23
CA LEU A 498 5.08 12.73 1.65
C LEU A 498 6.19 11.71 1.84
N ASN A 499 6.14 10.95 2.94
CA ASN A 499 7.05 9.83 3.20
C ASN A 499 6.24 8.61 3.64
N TRP A 500 6.54 7.42 3.11
CA TRP A 500 5.87 6.17 3.50
C TRP A 500 6.77 4.95 3.28
N ARG A 501 6.33 3.78 3.75
CA ARG A 501 6.95 2.48 3.49
C ARG A 501 6.01 1.58 2.70
N GLU A 502 6.53 0.96 1.64
CA GLU A 502 5.86 -0.10 0.87
C GLU A 502 6.59 -1.42 1.17
N ARG A 503 5.85 -2.50 1.44
CA ARG A 503 6.41 -3.78 1.93
C ARG A 503 6.34 -4.92 0.92
N ASN A 504 5.51 -4.82 -0.10
CA ASN A 504 5.25 -5.89 -1.03
C ASN A 504 6.33 -6.00 -2.11
N GLY A 505 7.07 -4.92 -2.39
CA GLY A 505 8.12 -4.92 -3.41
C GLY A 505 7.58 -5.30 -4.79
N GLU A 506 8.22 -6.27 -5.45
CA GLU A 506 7.84 -6.82 -6.75
C GLU A 506 6.42 -7.44 -6.83
N LEU A 507 5.80 -7.72 -5.68
CA LEU A 507 4.40 -8.15 -5.61
C LEU A 507 3.41 -6.98 -5.81
N THR A 508 3.92 -5.76 -5.95
CA THR A 508 3.18 -4.58 -6.38
C THR A 508 3.40 -4.34 -7.87
N SER A 509 2.32 -4.37 -8.66
CA SER A 509 2.35 -4.07 -10.09
C SER A 509 2.40 -2.57 -10.40
N ALA A 510 1.77 -1.74 -9.55
CA ALA A 510 1.88 -0.29 -9.64
C ALA A 510 1.70 0.37 -8.28
N MET A 511 2.38 1.51 -8.08
CA MET A 511 2.18 2.36 -6.91
C MET A 511 1.82 3.78 -7.36
N ILE A 512 0.71 4.28 -6.84
CA ILE A 512 0.12 5.56 -7.22
C ILE A 512 -0.07 6.40 -5.96
N VAL A 513 0.42 7.64 -5.97
CA VAL A 513 0.04 8.65 -4.99
C VAL A 513 -1.16 9.39 -5.52
N GLU A 514 -2.22 9.46 -4.72
CA GLU A 514 -3.47 10.13 -5.04
C GLU A 514 -3.65 11.36 -4.15
N ARG A 515 -4.29 12.40 -4.70
CA ARG A 515 -4.57 13.66 -4.02
C ARG A 515 -6.04 14.06 -4.19
N LYS A 516 -6.65 14.63 -3.15
CA LYS A 516 -7.91 15.39 -3.22
C LYS A 516 -7.67 16.83 -2.75
N SER A 517 -8.19 17.82 -3.47
CA SER A 517 -8.00 19.27 -3.22
C SER A 517 -9.18 19.95 -2.53
N ASN A 518 -10.11 19.15 -2.03
CA ASN A 518 -11.24 19.54 -1.20
C ASN A 518 -11.59 18.36 -0.29
N GLN A 519 -12.28 18.63 0.83
CA GLN A 519 -12.60 17.59 1.80
C GLN A 519 -13.52 16.49 1.22
N ASN A 520 -14.41 16.87 0.29
CA ASN A 520 -15.48 16.03 -0.24
C ASN A 520 -15.37 15.67 -1.73
N GLY A 521 -14.27 16.00 -2.41
CA GLY A 521 -14.12 15.67 -3.83
C GLY A 521 -13.43 14.33 -4.08
N GLY A 522 -13.25 14.05 -5.38
CA GLY A 522 -12.65 12.81 -5.86
C GLY A 522 -11.14 12.75 -5.65
N TRP A 523 -10.62 11.52 -5.62
CA TRP A 523 -9.20 11.25 -5.66
C TRP A 523 -8.68 11.36 -7.09
N GLU A 524 -7.60 12.11 -7.28
CA GLU A 524 -6.89 12.26 -8.55
C GLU A 524 -5.50 11.64 -8.45
N GLU A 525 -5.04 10.98 -9.51
CA GLU A 525 -3.67 10.46 -9.61
C GLU A 525 -2.69 11.63 -9.67
N LEU A 526 -1.87 11.79 -8.62
CA LEU A 526 -0.83 12.81 -8.55
C LEU A 526 0.46 12.31 -9.22
N ALA A 527 0.85 11.08 -8.91
CA ALA A 527 2.07 10.48 -9.44
C ALA A 527 1.99 8.96 -9.43
N ARG A 528 2.51 8.34 -10.50
CA ARG A 528 2.80 6.90 -10.56
C ARG A 528 4.29 6.68 -10.35
N LEU A 529 4.63 5.80 -9.42
CA LEU A 529 6.00 5.60 -8.96
C LEU A 529 6.52 4.23 -9.37
N LYS A 530 7.81 4.19 -9.74
CA LYS A 530 8.52 2.93 -9.93
C LYS A 530 8.62 2.21 -8.58
N VAL A 531 8.25 0.94 -8.58
CA VAL A 531 8.33 0.10 -7.38
C VAL A 531 9.70 -0.59 -7.34
N SER A 532 10.30 -0.59 -6.15
CA SER A 532 11.47 -1.38 -5.79
C SER A 532 11.12 -2.87 -5.78
N GLU A 533 12.05 -3.74 -6.18
CA GLU A 533 11.86 -5.20 -6.12
C GLU A 533 11.64 -5.69 -4.68
N GLN A 534 12.18 -4.96 -3.70
CA GLN A 534 12.06 -5.24 -2.27
C GLN A 534 11.35 -4.11 -1.52
N ALA A 535 10.90 -4.41 -0.30
CA ALA A 535 10.33 -3.44 0.63
C ALA A 535 11.22 -2.19 0.77
N ALA A 536 10.64 -1.01 0.58
CA ALA A 536 11.39 0.25 0.52
C ALA A 536 10.61 1.42 1.13
N ASN A 537 11.35 2.45 1.53
CA ASN A 537 10.79 3.75 1.89
C ASN A 537 10.76 4.64 0.64
N TYR A 538 9.71 5.44 0.54
CA TYR A 538 9.51 6.34 -0.58
C TYR A 538 9.22 7.76 -0.10
N THR A 539 9.60 8.71 -0.95
CA THR A 539 9.34 10.13 -0.74
C THR A 539 8.77 10.73 -2.02
N LEU A 540 7.70 11.53 -1.89
CA LEU A 540 7.17 12.35 -2.98
C LEU A 540 7.05 13.79 -2.51
N LYS A 541 7.39 14.74 -3.39
CA LYS A 541 7.16 16.17 -3.16
C LYS A 541 6.05 16.66 -4.08
N ASP A 542 5.05 17.31 -3.51
CA ASP A 542 3.98 18.02 -4.23
C ASP A 542 4.10 19.53 -3.98
N THR A 543 3.96 20.35 -5.02
CA THR A 543 3.97 21.81 -4.90
C THR A 543 2.54 22.32 -4.93
N VAL A 544 2.04 22.76 -3.77
CA VAL A 544 0.66 23.23 -3.59
C VAL A 544 0.63 24.75 -3.61
N LYS A 545 0.32 25.31 -4.78
CA LYS A 545 0.43 26.76 -5.08
C LYS A 545 -0.77 27.60 -4.64
N THR A 546 -1.83 26.99 -4.13
CA THR A 546 -3.06 27.68 -3.75
C THR A 546 -3.46 27.30 -2.33
N ALA A 547 -4.15 28.21 -1.65
CA ALA A 547 -4.85 27.89 -0.42
C ALA A 547 -5.92 26.83 -0.69
N GLY A 548 -6.15 25.94 0.27
CA GLY A 548 -7.10 24.84 0.13
C GLY A 548 -6.83 23.68 1.08
N TYR A 549 -7.71 22.69 0.98
CA TYR A 549 -7.61 21.43 1.72
C TYR A 549 -6.95 20.39 0.82
N TYR A 550 -5.79 19.87 1.20
CA TYR A 550 -5.08 18.86 0.42
C TYR A 550 -4.94 17.58 1.23
N SER A 551 -5.52 16.50 0.74
CA SER A 551 -5.36 15.19 1.35
C SER A 551 -4.74 14.21 0.36
N TYR A 552 -3.92 13.31 0.89
CA TYR A 552 -3.08 12.40 0.16
C TYR A 552 -3.27 10.98 0.69
N ARG A 553 -3.18 10.01 -0.23
CA ARG A 553 -3.06 8.59 0.09
C ARG A 553 -2.19 7.89 -0.95
N VAL A 554 -1.68 6.72 -0.60
CA VAL A 554 -0.95 5.84 -1.52
C VAL A 554 -1.83 4.64 -1.83
N ARG A 555 -2.02 4.36 -3.12
CA ARG A 555 -2.67 3.17 -3.65
C ARG A 555 -1.61 2.26 -4.27
N VAL A 556 -1.62 0.99 -3.91
CA VAL A 556 -0.83 -0.05 -4.58
C VAL A 556 -1.77 -1.03 -5.27
N GLU A 557 -1.48 -1.29 -6.55
CA GLU A 557 -2.07 -2.37 -7.34
C GLU A 557 -1.20 -3.60 -7.13
N THR A 558 -1.74 -4.66 -6.55
CA THR A 558 -1.01 -5.90 -6.28
C THR A 558 -0.99 -6.81 -7.51
N TYR A 559 -0.07 -7.80 -7.51
CA TYR A 559 0.05 -8.76 -8.60
C TYR A 559 -1.23 -9.55 -8.89
N ASP A 560 -2.12 -9.69 -7.89
CA ASP A 560 -3.41 -10.40 -7.98
C ASP A 560 -4.59 -9.43 -8.24
N GLY A 561 -4.31 -8.20 -8.69
CA GLY A 561 -5.33 -7.24 -9.13
C GLY A 561 -6.07 -6.50 -8.02
N ARG A 562 -5.66 -6.64 -6.75
CA ARG A 562 -6.26 -5.89 -5.63
C ARG A 562 -5.68 -4.48 -5.53
N ASN A 563 -6.50 -3.54 -5.06
CA ASN A 563 -6.05 -2.23 -4.65
C ASN A 563 -5.94 -2.17 -3.13
N LEU A 564 -4.75 -1.88 -2.61
CA LEU A 564 -4.51 -1.65 -1.19
C LEU A 564 -4.15 -0.17 -0.96
N TYR A 565 -4.68 0.42 0.10
CA TYR A 565 -4.56 1.86 0.35
C TYR A 565 -3.85 2.12 1.69
N SER A 566 -3.02 3.15 1.73
CA SER A 566 -2.53 3.70 2.99
C SER A 566 -3.65 4.39 3.77
N THR A 567 -3.35 4.76 5.03
CA THR A 567 -4.11 5.81 5.71
C THR A 567 -4.04 7.13 4.94
N GLU A 568 -5.02 8.01 5.15
CA GLU A 568 -5.02 9.36 4.60
C GLU A 568 -4.20 10.30 5.49
N VAL A 569 -3.52 11.26 4.87
CA VAL A 569 -2.93 12.42 5.55
C VAL A 569 -3.43 13.67 4.87
N TYR A 570 -3.48 14.79 5.58
CA TYR A 570 -3.96 16.04 5.00
C TYR A 570 -3.19 17.25 5.52
N ASN A 571 -3.25 18.34 4.75
CA ASN A 571 -2.76 19.65 5.10
C ASN A 571 -3.78 20.70 4.66
N ILE A 572 -4.05 21.67 5.54
CA ILE A 572 -4.89 22.83 5.24
C ILE A 572 -3.96 24.01 5.05
N ILE A 573 -4.06 24.65 3.88
CA ILE A 573 -3.32 25.86 3.56
C ILE A 573 -4.33 26.99 3.57
N ASP A 574 -4.34 27.81 4.63
CA ASP A 574 -5.19 28.99 4.66
C ASP A 574 -4.65 30.08 3.73
N GLY A 575 -5.55 30.93 3.24
CA GLY A 575 -5.15 32.10 2.50
C GLY A 575 -6.25 33.13 2.35
N THR A 576 -5.85 34.32 1.93
CA THR A 576 -6.79 35.38 1.55
C THR A 576 -7.33 35.14 0.15
N GLU A 577 -8.52 35.66 -0.10
CA GLU A 577 -9.10 35.76 -1.43
C GLU A 577 -8.87 37.19 -1.95
N MET A 578 -8.80 37.31 -3.28
CA MET A 578 -9.06 38.59 -3.96
C MET A 578 -10.54 38.59 -4.29
N SER A 579 -11.19 39.73 -4.15
CA SER A 579 -12.44 39.96 -4.84
C SER A 579 -12.21 39.81 -6.36
N SER A 580 -13.10 39.08 -7.02
CA SER A 580 -12.77 38.27 -8.19
C SER A 580 -12.35 39.06 -9.44
N ASN A 581 -11.39 38.47 -10.18
CA ASN A 581 -10.90 38.75 -11.54
C ASN A 581 -10.04 40.01 -11.76
N ALA A 582 -8.72 39.88 -11.55
CA ALA A 582 -7.75 40.69 -12.28
C ALA A 582 -6.52 39.86 -12.68
N HIS A 583 -6.29 39.82 -13.99
CA HIS A 583 -4.94 39.87 -14.53
C HIS A 583 -4.24 41.13 -13.96
N GLY A 584 -3.48 40.96 -12.88
CA GLY A 584 -2.39 41.86 -12.48
C GLY A 584 -2.76 43.25 -11.98
N SER A 585 -3.08 43.38 -10.70
CA SER A 585 -2.67 44.53 -9.88
C SER A 585 -2.77 44.16 -8.38
N ASN A 586 -1.84 44.67 -7.57
CA ASN A 586 -1.68 44.35 -6.16
C ASN A 586 -2.75 45.11 -5.35
N PRO A 587 -3.75 44.45 -4.74
CA PRO A 587 -4.84 45.16 -4.07
C PRO A 587 -4.36 45.74 -2.74
N ASP A 588 -4.81 46.96 -2.42
CA ASP A 588 -4.53 47.61 -1.14
C ASP A 588 -5.24 46.90 0.03
N ILE A 589 -6.23 46.05 -0.24
CA ILE A 589 -6.96 45.24 0.76
C ILE A 589 -7.18 43.80 0.25
N GLN A 590 -7.02 42.84 1.15
CA GLN A 590 -7.40 41.44 0.98
C GLN A 590 -8.13 40.96 2.23
N TYR A 591 -8.94 39.92 2.10
CA TYR A 591 -9.63 39.32 3.24
C TYR A 591 -9.71 37.81 3.06
N GLY A 592 -9.90 37.08 4.14
CA GLY A 592 -9.89 35.63 4.10
C GLY A 592 -10.53 35.01 5.32
N SER A 593 -10.34 33.70 5.44
CA SER A 593 -10.74 32.92 6.59
C SER A 593 -9.54 32.12 7.10
N LEU A 594 -9.45 31.96 8.41
CA LEU A 594 -8.42 31.19 9.10
C LEU A 594 -9.07 29.97 9.73
N THR A 595 -8.35 28.85 9.77
CA THR A 595 -8.84 27.60 10.35
C THR A 595 -7.86 27.06 11.37
N ALA A 596 -8.34 26.77 12.59
CA ALA A 596 -7.55 26.14 13.63
C ALA A 596 -8.16 24.82 14.08
N GLU A 597 -7.39 23.75 13.93
CA GLU A 597 -7.70 22.39 14.40
C GLU A 597 -6.80 21.95 15.56
N THR A 598 -5.71 22.69 15.81
CA THR A 598 -4.73 22.45 16.87
C THR A 598 -4.24 23.78 17.43
N GLY A 599 -3.60 23.71 18.61
CA GLY A 599 -2.85 24.83 19.18
C GLY A 599 -1.41 24.88 18.66
N GLU A 600 -1.19 24.52 17.39
CA GLU A 600 0.12 24.61 16.76
C GLU A 600 0.18 25.83 15.83
N LEU A 601 1.40 26.21 15.46
CA LEU A 601 1.63 27.34 14.56
C LEU A 601 1.07 27.05 13.16
N ALA A 602 0.22 27.94 12.67
CA ALA A 602 -0.43 27.85 11.36
C ALA A 602 0.05 28.96 10.42
N TYR A 603 -0.27 28.83 9.14
CA TYR A 603 0.18 29.72 8.08
C TYR A 603 -1.01 30.18 7.24
N SER A 604 -1.06 31.47 6.92
CA SER A 604 -2.03 32.05 6.00
C SER A 604 -1.33 32.82 4.90
N TYR A 605 -1.56 32.44 3.65
CA TYR A 605 -0.97 33.08 2.48
C TYR A 605 -1.79 34.25 1.97
N PHE A 606 -1.12 35.29 1.51
CA PHE A 606 -1.79 36.38 0.82
C PHE A 606 -1.97 36.03 -0.65
N ARG A 607 -3.17 36.25 -1.17
CA ARG A 607 -3.49 36.09 -2.59
C ARG A 607 -2.54 36.88 -3.48
N ALA A 608 -2.17 38.08 -3.04
CA ALA A 608 -1.16 38.90 -3.69
C ALA A 608 -0.17 39.45 -2.64
N PRO A 609 1.15 39.44 -2.91
CA PRO A 609 2.14 39.84 -1.92
C PRO A 609 2.31 41.36 -1.86
N PHE A 610 2.42 41.91 -0.65
CA PHE A 610 2.56 43.36 -0.41
C PHE A 610 4.02 43.82 -0.50
N THR A 611 4.24 45.03 -1.02
CA THR A 611 5.57 45.67 -1.08
C THR A 611 5.99 46.32 0.24
N ALA A 612 5.04 46.56 1.14
CA ALA A 612 5.26 47.02 2.51
C ALA A 612 4.56 46.07 3.49
N GLU A 613 4.95 46.06 4.76
CA GLU A 613 4.35 45.17 5.76
C GLU A 613 2.85 45.51 5.93
N PRO A 614 1.91 44.61 5.57
CA PRO A 614 0.48 44.89 5.63
C PRO A 614 -0.05 44.83 7.06
N ALA A 615 -0.96 45.73 7.41
CA ALA A 615 -1.69 45.69 8.66
C ALA A 615 -2.76 44.58 8.61
N ILE A 616 -2.72 43.67 9.58
CA ILE A 616 -3.60 42.50 9.64
C ILE A 616 -4.51 42.63 10.86
N VAL A 617 -5.82 42.60 10.63
CA VAL A 617 -6.82 42.56 11.70
C VAL A 617 -7.65 41.30 11.58
N PHE A 618 -7.82 40.61 12.70
CA PHE A 618 -8.66 39.44 12.80
C PHE A 618 -10.07 39.84 13.23
N GLY A 619 -11.02 38.98 12.86
CA GLY A 619 -12.42 39.10 13.18
C GLY A 619 -12.74 38.48 14.53
N SER A 620 -13.77 37.65 14.55
CA SER A 620 -14.14 36.88 15.74
C SER A 620 -14.02 35.40 15.44
N PRO A 621 -13.37 34.60 16.29
CA PRO A 621 -13.40 33.15 16.13
C PRO A 621 -14.81 32.61 16.38
N THR A 622 -15.12 31.49 15.75
CA THR A 622 -16.33 30.75 16.03
C THR A 622 -16.38 30.28 17.50
N PHE A 623 -17.56 29.89 17.99
CA PHE A 623 -17.75 29.28 19.31
C PHE A 623 -17.91 27.76 19.26
N ARG A 624 -17.28 27.07 18.30
CA ARG A 624 -17.46 25.61 18.09
C ARG A 624 -17.03 24.79 19.31
N ASN A 625 -15.92 25.19 19.92
CA ASN A 625 -15.37 24.62 21.14
C ASN A 625 -15.61 25.62 22.28
N ALA A 626 -16.64 25.36 23.08
CA ALA A 626 -17.08 26.26 24.16
C ALA A 626 -16.02 26.44 25.26
N ASN A 627 -15.18 25.42 25.49
CA ASN A 627 -14.10 25.44 26.49
C ASN A 627 -12.78 26.00 25.92
N LEU A 628 -12.75 26.34 24.63
CA LEU A 628 -11.61 27.05 24.05
C LEU A 628 -11.73 28.54 24.37
N TYR A 629 -10.66 29.14 24.84
CA TYR A 629 -10.58 30.58 25.05
C TYR A 629 -9.56 31.19 24.09
N PRO A 630 -9.88 31.26 22.79
CA PRO A 630 -8.91 31.65 21.78
C PRO A 630 -8.41 33.07 22.01
N VAL A 631 -7.13 33.31 21.74
CA VAL A 631 -6.55 34.64 21.50
C VAL A 631 -6.02 34.65 20.08
N GLU A 632 -6.49 35.61 19.31
CA GLU A 632 -6.04 35.87 17.96
C GLU A 632 -4.63 36.46 18.00
N HIS A 633 -3.66 35.71 17.46
CA HIS A 633 -2.25 36.06 17.54
C HIS A 633 -1.57 35.93 16.18
N VAL A 634 -1.09 37.06 15.65
CA VAL A 634 -0.16 37.07 14.52
C VAL A 634 1.27 37.05 15.06
N GLN A 635 2.03 35.99 14.76
CA GLN A 635 3.39 35.86 15.26
C GLN A 635 4.36 36.74 14.46
N ASN A 636 4.33 36.59 13.12
CA ASN A 636 5.15 37.36 12.20
C ASN A 636 4.48 37.42 10.82
N ILE A 637 4.81 38.47 10.08
CA ILE A 637 4.48 38.63 8.67
C ILE A 637 5.79 38.44 7.89
N LEU A 638 5.79 37.51 6.95
CA LEU A 638 7.01 37.00 6.33
C LEU A 638 7.05 37.30 4.84
N GLN A 639 8.27 37.50 4.36
CA GLN A 639 8.54 37.81 2.96
C GLN A 639 8.87 36.55 2.15
N LEU A 640 8.41 36.54 0.91
CA LEU A 640 8.86 35.64 -0.15
C LEU A 640 9.27 36.52 -1.33
N ASN A 641 10.48 36.33 -1.87
CA ASN A 641 11.02 37.15 -2.96
C ASN A 641 10.93 38.67 -2.67
N SER A 642 11.34 39.08 -1.46
CA SER A 642 11.35 40.48 -0.99
C SER A 642 9.98 41.17 -0.92
N LYS A 643 8.89 40.41 -0.96
CA LYS A 643 7.52 40.92 -0.76
C LYS A 643 6.82 40.14 0.35
N TYR A 644 6.02 40.81 1.17
CA TYR A 644 5.25 40.17 2.25
C TYR A 644 4.16 39.29 1.64
N ALA A 645 4.26 37.97 1.83
CA ALA A 645 3.46 37.01 1.07
C ALA A 645 2.63 36.09 1.97
N PHE A 646 2.95 35.98 3.25
CA PHE A 646 2.21 35.14 4.19
C PHE A 646 2.45 35.60 5.62
N MET A 647 1.59 35.15 6.53
CA MET A 647 1.79 35.31 7.97
C MET A 647 1.85 33.95 8.67
N ARG A 648 2.54 33.93 9.80
CA ARG A 648 2.43 32.90 10.82
C ARG A 648 1.47 33.37 11.88
N TYR A 649 0.52 32.53 12.23
CA TYR A 649 -0.48 32.85 13.23
C TYR A 649 -0.73 31.64 14.12
N HIS A 650 -1.29 31.91 15.29
CA HIS A 650 -1.69 30.88 16.23
C HIS A 650 -2.97 31.35 16.93
N TYR A 651 -3.82 30.40 17.33
CA TYR A 651 -4.87 30.68 18.30
C TYR A 651 -4.32 30.29 19.65
N MET A 652 -3.97 31.23 20.52
CA MET A 652 -3.51 30.89 21.87
C MET A 652 -4.69 30.65 22.83
N THR A 653 -4.46 30.11 24.02
CA THR A 653 -5.50 29.97 25.06
C THR A 653 -5.38 31.04 26.15
N LEU A 654 -6.49 31.67 26.55
CA LEU A 654 -6.58 32.56 27.72
C LEU A 654 -6.56 31.81 29.06
N ALA A 655 -6.34 30.49 29.09
CA ALA A 655 -6.27 29.74 30.33
C ALA A 655 -4.89 29.06 30.48
N LYS A 656 -4.06 29.57 31.41
CA LYS A 656 -2.74 28.99 31.72
C LYS A 656 -2.85 27.49 32.04
N GLY A 657 -1.90 26.70 31.52
CA GLY A 657 -1.81 25.26 31.78
C GLY A 657 -2.89 24.40 31.12
N THR A 658 -3.76 25.00 30.29
CA THR A 658 -4.76 24.25 29.54
C THR A 658 -4.25 23.87 28.15
N THR A 659 -4.36 22.59 27.80
CA THR A 659 -4.16 22.15 26.41
C THR A 659 -5.35 22.64 25.59
N GLN A 660 -5.10 23.19 24.39
CA GLN A 660 -6.19 23.49 23.48
C GLN A 660 -6.78 22.20 22.95
N VAL A 661 -8.08 22.02 23.16
CA VAL A 661 -8.81 20.84 22.68
C VAL A 661 -9.89 21.29 21.70
N PHE A 662 -9.73 20.89 20.44
CA PHE A 662 -10.67 21.16 19.34
C PHE A 662 -11.68 20.00 19.18
N SER A 663 -12.27 19.55 20.29
CA SER A 663 -13.09 18.33 20.37
C SER A 663 -14.30 18.31 19.43
N ASN A 664 -14.83 19.48 19.08
CA ASN A 664 -16.04 19.62 18.25
C ASN A 664 -15.73 20.04 16.81
N GLY A 665 -14.45 19.96 16.40
CA GLY A 665 -13.95 20.34 15.08
C GLY A 665 -13.25 21.72 15.06
N ALA A 666 -12.86 22.15 13.86
CA ALA A 666 -12.06 23.35 13.64
C ALA A 666 -12.77 24.67 14.04
N GLU A 667 -12.05 25.55 14.73
CA GLU A 667 -12.48 26.94 14.84
C GLU A 667 -12.14 27.71 13.58
N THR A 668 -13.00 28.65 13.18
CA THR A 668 -12.71 29.56 12.08
C THR A 668 -12.82 31.02 12.53
N SER A 669 -12.00 31.89 11.95
CA SER A 669 -12.19 33.34 12.01
C SER A 669 -12.00 33.94 10.63
N ASN A 670 -12.37 35.20 10.47
CA ASN A 670 -12.11 35.95 9.24
C ASN A 670 -11.07 37.02 9.50
N LEU A 671 -10.36 37.47 8.48
CA LEU A 671 -9.36 38.53 8.59
C LEU A 671 -9.48 39.55 7.48
N ILE A 672 -8.93 40.73 7.73
CA ILE A 672 -8.61 41.75 6.72
C ILE A 672 -7.10 41.99 6.77
N VAL A 673 -6.48 42.06 5.60
CA VAL A 673 -5.07 42.37 5.37
C VAL A 673 -5.03 43.61 4.49
N ALA A 674 -4.52 44.73 4.99
CA ALA A 674 -4.56 46.01 4.30
C ALA A 674 -3.20 46.69 4.26
N LYS A 675 -2.91 47.39 3.17
CA LYS A 675 -1.72 48.24 3.05
C LYS A 675 -1.88 49.47 3.97
N PRO A 676 -0.91 49.78 4.85
CA PRO A 676 -0.95 50.95 5.73
C PRO A 676 -1.20 52.27 4.97
N GLY A 677 -2.00 53.14 5.57
CA GLY A 677 -2.41 54.44 5.02
C GLY A 677 -3.92 54.61 4.93
N ASN A 678 -4.35 55.69 4.27
CA ASN A 678 -5.75 55.96 3.95
C ASN A 678 -6.12 55.37 2.58
N GLY A 679 -7.36 54.91 2.44
CA GLY A 679 -7.88 54.41 1.16
C GLY A 679 -9.41 54.37 1.16
N THR A 680 -9.98 53.71 0.14
CA THR A 680 -11.43 53.52 0.02
C THR A 680 -11.80 52.08 -0.34
N ILE A 681 -12.94 51.60 0.18
CA ILE A 681 -13.65 50.41 -0.30
C ILE A 681 -14.94 50.91 -0.93
N GLY A 682 -14.97 51.02 -2.26
CA GLY A 682 -16.03 51.73 -2.97
C GLY A 682 -16.17 53.16 -2.43
N SER A 683 -17.32 53.49 -1.83
CA SER A 683 -17.56 54.80 -1.22
C SER A 683 -17.15 54.92 0.25
N LEU A 684 -16.68 53.86 0.90
CA LEU A 684 -16.32 53.88 2.32
C LEU A 684 -14.85 54.23 2.48
N ALA A 685 -14.54 55.34 3.16
CA ALA A 685 -13.18 55.65 3.53
C ALA A 685 -12.67 54.71 4.64
N TYR A 686 -11.39 54.34 4.57
CA TYR A 686 -10.70 53.61 5.63
C TYR A 686 -9.32 54.19 5.93
N GLU A 687 -8.83 53.92 7.14
CA GLU A 687 -7.47 54.16 7.56
C GLU A 687 -6.92 52.90 8.23
N THR A 688 -5.69 52.53 7.90
CA THR A 688 -5.03 51.36 8.49
C THR A 688 -3.58 51.66 8.83
N GLY A 689 -3.09 51.10 9.92
CA GLY A 689 -1.77 51.44 10.44
C GLY A 689 -1.35 50.59 11.64
N TYR A 690 -0.30 51.06 12.33
CA TYR A 690 0.28 50.37 13.46
C TYR A 690 0.40 51.26 14.70
N ILE A 691 0.23 50.63 15.85
CA ILE A 691 0.64 51.13 17.15
C ILE A 691 1.93 50.40 17.52
N ASN A 692 3.01 51.15 17.71
CA ASN A 692 4.29 50.59 18.14
C ASN A 692 4.28 50.32 19.64
N GLY A 693 4.91 49.21 20.07
CA GLY A 693 4.90 48.77 21.47
C GLY A 693 5.41 49.83 22.47
N GLY A 694 6.39 50.65 22.10
CA GLY A 694 6.90 51.72 22.97
C GLY A 694 5.92 52.87 23.25
N ASN A 695 4.76 52.91 22.58
CA ASN A 695 3.80 54.02 22.70
C ASN A 695 2.72 53.80 23.77
N PHE A 696 2.72 52.66 24.48
CA PHE A 696 1.74 52.42 25.55
C PHE A 696 2.03 53.30 26.79
N ILE A 697 1.03 54.10 27.18
CA ILE A 697 0.98 54.99 28.34
C ILE A 697 0.16 54.31 29.45
N GLY A 698 0.55 54.48 30.72
CA GLY A 698 -0.18 53.85 31.84
C GLY A 698 -0.13 52.31 31.76
N ALA A 699 1.08 51.80 31.54
CA ALA A 699 1.48 50.40 31.34
C ALA A 699 0.88 49.66 30.13
N ASP A 700 -0.35 49.95 29.69
CA ASP A 700 -1.06 49.15 28.67
C ASP A 700 -2.01 49.92 27.73
N THR A 701 -2.17 51.24 27.87
CA THR A 701 -3.15 52.02 27.09
C THR A 701 -2.50 53.00 26.12
N VAL A 702 -3.05 53.21 24.94
CA VAL A 702 -2.56 54.19 23.97
C VAL A 702 -3.73 54.95 23.33
N SER A 703 -3.51 56.23 23.03
CA SER A 703 -4.44 57.05 22.24
C SER A 703 -3.90 57.16 20.81
N VAL A 704 -4.75 56.87 19.83
CA VAL A 704 -4.43 56.94 18.40
C VAL A 704 -5.27 58.05 17.78
N ILE A 705 -4.63 58.93 17.02
CA ILE A 705 -5.27 60.01 16.26
C ILE A 705 -5.27 59.59 14.80
N PHE A 706 -6.42 59.69 14.13
CA PHE A 706 -6.52 59.41 12.70
C PHE A 706 -5.80 60.50 11.90
N ALA A 707 -5.10 60.10 10.84
CA ALA A 707 -4.46 61.03 9.92
C ALA A 707 -5.48 61.97 9.28
N VAL A 708 -6.66 61.44 8.96
CA VAL A 708 -7.82 62.21 8.47
C VAL A 708 -9.03 61.93 9.35
N PRO A 709 -9.66 62.95 9.97
CA PRO A 709 -10.88 62.74 10.74
C PRO A 709 -12.01 62.18 9.85
N PHE A 710 -12.70 61.17 10.35
CA PHE A 710 -13.87 60.61 9.68
C PHE A 710 -15.09 61.56 9.80
N PRO A 711 -16.06 61.52 8.88
CA PRO A 711 -17.30 62.30 8.98
C PRO A 711 -18.20 61.86 10.15
N GLN A 712 -18.12 60.58 10.51
CA GLN A 712 -18.85 59.95 11.61
C GLN A 712 -17.92 58.99 12.35
N THR A 713 -18.31 58.58 13.57
CA THR A 713 -17.53 57.59 14.33
C THR A 713 -17.35 56.30 13.49
N PRO A 714 -16.11 55.90 13.14
CA PRO A 714 -15.84 54.71 12.34
C PRO A 714 -15.97 53.43 13.18
N VAL A 715 -15.92 52.28 12.51
CA VAL A 715 -15.65 50.98 13.15
C VAL A 715 -14.14 50.74 13.12
N VAL A 716 -13.55 50.38 14.26
CA VAL A 716 -12.11 50.10 14.37
C VAL A 716 -11.91 48.66 14.83
N LEU A 717 -11.19 47.87 14.04
CA LEU A 717 -10.68 46.56 14.44
C LEU A 717 -9.18 46.66 14.72
N ALA A 718 -8.67 45.91 15.69
CA ALA A 718 -7.25 45.89 16.01
C ALA A 718 -6.78 44.51 16.45
N THR A 719 -5.55 44.14 16.08
CA THR A 719 -4.96 42.83 16.40
C THR A 719 -3.49 42.96 16.81
N PRO A 720 -3.08 42.36 17.93
CA PRO A 720 -1.69 42.38 18.38
C PRO A 720 -0.80 41.44 17.54
N ILE A 721 0.44 41.87 17.34
CA ILE A 721 1.52 41.21 16.61
C ILE A 721 2.73 41.11 17.54
N TYR A 722 3.17 39.90 17.88
CA TYR A 722 4.29 39.65 18.80
C TYR A 722 4.86 38.24 18.61
N SER A 723 6.12 37.99 18.99
CA SER A 723 6.77 36.68 18.73
C SER A 723 6.55 35.64 19.82
N SER A 724 6.33 36.08 21.08
CA SER A 724 6.18 35.20 22.25
C SER A 724 4.93 34.35 22.18
N VAL A 725 5.02 33.11 22.68
CA VAL A 725 3.91 32.17 22.84
C VAL A 725 3.61 31.85 24.31
N GLU A 726 4.30 32.50 25.24
CA GLU A 726 4.24 32.17 26.68
C GLU A 726 3.26 33.06 27.46
N TYR A 727 2.85 34.20 26.88
CA TYR A 727 1.96 35.18 27.53
C TYR A 727 1.00 35.80 26.51
N PRO A 728 -0.15 35.16 26.21
CA PRO A 728 -1.08 35.70 25.23
C PRO A 728 -1.64 37.04 25.71
N CYS A 729 -1.56 38.06 24.86
CA CYS A 729 -2.18 39.35 25.10
C CYS A 729 -3.24 39.61 24.04
N MET A 730 -4.33 40.26 24.44
CA MET A 730 -5.42 40.65 23.56
C MET A 730 -5.66 42.14 23.62
N GLY A 731 -6.41 42.64 22.66
CA GLY A 731 -6.65 44.06 22.48
C GLY A 731 -8.09 44.45 22.70
N ARG A 732 -8.30 45.67 23.19
CA ARG A 732 -9.62 46.28 23.17
C ARG A 732 -9.56 47.72 22.69
N VAL A 733 -10.31 47.99 21.63
CA VAL A 733 -10.60 49.33 21.14
C VAL A 733 -11.72 49.94 21.99
N PHE A 734 -11.54 51.20 22.41
CA PHE A 734 -12.55 51.98 23.13
C PHE A 734 -12.39 53.49 22.84
N ASP A 735 -13.32 54.30 23.35
CA ASP A 735 -13.35 55.76 23.11
C ASP A 735 -13.21 56.13 21.63
N VAL A 736 -13.90 55.40 20.74
CA VAL A 736 -13.86 55.67 19.30
C VAL A 736 -14.62 56.96 18.99
N THR A 737 -13.93 57.90 18.38
CA THR A 737 -14.44 59.20 17.94
C THR A 737 -14.11 59.41 16.46
N PRO A 738 -14.70 60.41 15.79
CA PRO A 738 -14.29 60.76 14.43
C PRO A 738 -12.82 61.16 14.28
N ARG A 739 -12.12 61.52 15.37
CA ARG A 739 -10.72 61.97 15.36
C ARG A 739 -9.70 60.92 15.78
N GLY A 740 -10.14 59.80 16.35
CA GLY A 740 -9.24 58.80 16.90
C GLY A 740 -9.93 57.83 17.85
N PHE A 741 -9.15 56.94 18.44
CA PHE A 741 -9.61 55.94 19.41
C PHE A 741 -8.56 55.69 20.48
N LYS A 742 -8.92 54.96 21.54
CA LYS A 742 -7.99 54.40 22.49
C LYS A 742 -7.92 52.88 22.35
N TYR A 743 -6.77 52.33 22.64
CA TYR A 743 -6.55 50.88 22.67
C TYR A 743 -5.87 50.49 23.96
N ILE A 744 -6.33 49.40 24.57
CA ILE A 744 -5.72 48.79 25.76
C ILE A 744 -5.29 47.36 25.46
N VAL A 745 -4.05 47.03 25.85
CA VAL A 745 -3.55 45.65 25.88
C VAL A 745 -4.06 45.00 27.17
N GLN A 746 -4.82 43.93 27.03
CA GLN A 746 -5.40 43.18 28.13
C GLN A 746 -4.73 41.79 28.22
N ARG A 747 -4.58 41.30 29.44
CA ARG A 747 -3.97 40.00 29.75
C ARG A 747 -4.88 39.22 30.68
N GLN A 748 -4.57 37.94 30.89
CA GLN A 748 -5.23 37.13 31.89
C GLN A 748 -5.02 37.75 33.27
N GLN A 749 -6.06 37.83 34.10
CA GLN A 749 -5.98 38.36 35.47
C GLN A 749 -4.87 37.67 36.28
N TYR A 750 -4.73 36.36 36.09
CA TYR A 750 -3.69 35.57 36.74
C TYR A 750 -2.25 36.06 36.45
N LEU A 751 -1.96 36.58 35.25
CA LEU A 751 -0.62 37.09 34.92
C LEU A 751 -0.32 38.40 35.66
N ASP A 752 -1.34 39.21 35.90
CA ASP A 752 -1.22 40.39 36.76
C ASP A 752 -1.01 39.97 38.22
N ASP A 753 -1.72 38.93 38.70
CA ASP A 753 -1.58 38.39 40.05
C ASP A 753 -0.17 37.82 40.32
N GLU A 754 0.50 37.25 39.30
CA GLU A 754 1.87 36.71 39.39
C GLU A 754 2.99 37.72 39.11
N ASN A 755 2.67 38.99 38.81
CA ASN A 755 3.65 39.98 38.33
C ASN A 755 4.48 39.49 37.12
N ALA A 756 3.85 38.76 36.19
CA ALA A 756 4.53 38.22 35.02
C ALA A 756 5.07 39.34 34.08
N PRO A 757 6.14 39.10 33.32
CA PRO A 757 6.68 40.08 32.37
C PRO A 757 5.64 40.58 31.36
N ARG A 758 5.54 41.91 31.21
CA ARG A 758 4.57 42.53 30.29
C ARG A 758 5.12 42.55 28.86
N THR A 759 4.43 41.86 27.95
CA THR A 759 4.68 41.99 26.50
C THR A 759 3.96 43.23 25.97
N GLN A 760 4.68 44.15 25.32
CA GLN A 760 4.11 45.30 24.60
C GLN A 760 4.08 44.98 23.09
N PRO A 761 2.96 44.48 22.55
CA PRO A 761 2.88 44.06 21.15
C PRO A 761 2.90 45.25 20.20
N LYS A 762 3.36 45.04 18.97
CA LYS A 762 2.97 45.91 17.84
C LYS A 762 1.49 45.62 17.55
N VAL A 763 0.64 46.62 17.33
CA VAL A 763 -0.78 46.38 17.07
C VAL A 763 -1.14 46.94 15.71
N ALA A 764 -1.70 46.11 14.83
CA ALA A 764 -2.29 46.59 13.58
C ALA A 764 -3.74 47.04 13.84
N PHE A 765 -4.17 48.13 13.23
CA PHE A 765 -5.56 48.59 13.28
C PHE A 765 -6.13 48.84 11.88
N PHE A 766 -7.44 48.70 11.74
CA PHE A 766 -8.22 49.01 10.55
C PHE A 766 -9.49 49.76 10.96
N ALA A 767 -9.57 51.04 10.60
CA ALA A 767 -10.70 51.92 10.85
C ALA A 767 -11.46 52.17 9.54
N ILE A 768 -12.77 52.02 9.53
CA ILE A 768 -13.59 52.17 8.31
C ILE A 768 -14.92 52.86 8.61
N GLU A 769 -15.40 53.66 7.65
CA GLU A 769 -16.72 54.28 7.71
C GLU A 769 -17.86 53.26 7.78
N LYS A 770 -18.91 53.62 8.53
CA LYS A 770 -20.14 52.85 8.55
C LYS A 770 -20.93 53.09 7.27
N GLY A 771 -21.54 52.03 6.74
CA GLY A 771 -22.29 52.10 5.51
C GLY A 771 -22.16 50.81 4.71
N ARG A 772 -22.45 50.92 3.41
CA ARG A 772 -22.37 49.81 2.47
C ARG A 772 -21.65 50.28 1.21
N ALA A 773 -20.76 49.45 0.70
CA ALA A 773 -20.13 49.66 -0.58
C ALA A 773 -19.69 48.34 -1.19
N VAL A 774 -19.66 48.31 -2.53
CA VAL A 774 -18.99 47.25 -3.28
C VAL A 774 -17.54 47.66 -3.45
N ASP A 775 -16.62 46.74 -3.21
CA ASP A 775 -15.17 46.97 -3.24
C ASP A 775 -14.57 47.21 -4.64
N GLY A 776 -15.40 47.37 -5.67
CA GLY A 776 -14.98 47.48 -7.07
C GLY A 776 -14.68 46.13 -7.74
N TYR A 777 -14.74 45.03 -6.99
CA TYR A 777 -14.33 43.69 -7.42
C TYR A 777 -15.40 42.62 -7.11
N GLY A 778 -16.65 43.07 -6.91
CA GLY A 778 -17.84 42.23 -6.83
C GLY A 778 -18.22 41.77 -5.43
N LYS A 779 -17.63 42.34 -4.37
CA LYS A 779 -17.94 41.94 -2.99
C LYS A 779 -18.43 43.12 -2.18
N MET A 780 -19.52 42.90 -1.44
CA MET A 780 -20.16 43.95 -0.66
C MET A 780 -19.67 43.94 0.77
N PHE A 781 -19.17 45.09 1.20
CA PHE A 781 -18.85 45.40 2.58
C PHE A 781 -20.06 46.10 3.20
N THR A 782 -20.63 45.49 4.23
CA THR A 782 -21.61 46.12 5.11
C THR A 782 -20.95 46.35 6.46
N VAL A 783 -20.78 47.62 6.82
CA VAL A 783 -20.10 48.06 8.04
C VAL A 783 -21.10 48.73 8.96
N GLY A 784 -21.13 48.30 10.23
CA GLY A 784 -22.02 48.86 11.23
C GLY A 784 -21.51 48.67 12.64
N ASP A 785 -22.22 49.27 13.59
CA ASP A 785 -22.03 49.00 15.00
C ASP A 785 -23.38 48.65 15.64
N THR A 786 -23.36 47.93 16.75
CA THR A 786 -24.58 47.53 17.45
C THR A 786 -24.31 47.54 18.95
N LEU A 787 -25.19 48.19 19.70
CA LEU A 787 -25.17 48.13 21.16
C LEU A 787 -25.77 46.80 21.62
N LEU A 788 -24.95 45.91 22.15
CA LEU A 788 -25.37 44.62 22.66
C LEU A 788 -25.42 44.64 24.19
N SER A 789 -26.43 43.98 24.75
CA SER A 789 -26.51 43.75 26.20
C SER A 789 -26.79 42.28 26.48
N THR A 790 -26.05 41.69 27.42
CA THR A 790 -26.20 40.30 27.83
C THR A 790 -26.09 40.17 29.34
N THR A 791 -26.96 39.32 29.90
CA THR A 791 -27.08 39.09 31.34
C THR A 791 -26.53 37.72 31.76
N SER A 792 -26.00 36.92 30.83
CA SER A 792 -25.32 35.66 31.13
C SER A 792 -24.26 35.33 30.08
N ALA A 793 -23.26 34.53 30.48
CA ALA A 793 -22.20 34.05 29.59
C ALA A 793 -22.70 33.13 28.46
N THR A 794 -23.88 32.53 28.61
CA THR A 794 -24.49 31.66 27.61
C THR A 794 -25.37 32.42 26.60
N ALA A 795 -25.76 33.66 26.91
CA ALA A 795 -26.57 34.50 26.05
C ALA A 795 -25.88 34.70 24.69
N SER A 796 -26.68 34.67 23.62
CA SER A 796 -26.18 34.80 22.26
C SER A 796 -26.97 35.84 21.47
N PRO A 797 -26.73 37.15 21.72
CA PRO A 797 -27.42 38.21 21.02
C PRO A 797 -27.09 38.20 19.52
N GLN A 798 -27.98 38.79 18.72
CA GLN A 798 -27.85 38.85 17.26
C GLN A 798 -27.43 40.24 16.80
N ILE A 799 -26.46 40.30 15.90
CA ILE A 799 -26.23 41.47 15.05
C ILE A 799 -27.03 41.26 13.77
N ARG A 800 -27.94 42.18 13.45
CA ARG A 800 -28.79 42.14 12.25
C ARG A 800 -28.25 43.08 11.18
N PHE A 801 -28.15 42.59 9.95
CA PHE A 801 -27.69 43.35 8.79
C PHE A 801 -28.79 44.19 8.14
N ASN A 802 -30.06 43.94 8.53
CA ASN A 802 -31.26 44.50 7.92
C ASN A 802 -31.40 44.18 6.42
N ARG A 803 -30.85 43.03 5.99
CA ARG A 803 -31.02 42.39 4.69
C ARG A 803 -30.44 40.98 4.74
N ASN A 804 -30.88 40.10 3.85
CA ASN A 804 -30.19 38.84 3.62
C ASN A 804 -28.89 39.08 2.84
N LEU A 805 -27.80 38.48 3.30
CA LEU A 805 -26.48 38.49 2.68
C LEU A 805 -26.02 37.07 2.38
N LYS A 806 -25.32 36.87 1.27
CA LYS A 806 -24.80 35.58 0.78
C LYS A 806 -23.36 35.35 1.19
N SER A 807 -23.06 34.13 1.64
CA SER A 807 -21.71 33.63 1.95
C SER A 807 -20.90 34.58 2.82
N VAL A 808 -21.49 35.04 3.92
CA VAL A 808 -20.95 36.13 4.74
C VAL A 808 -19.65 35.72 5.45
N LYS A 809 -18.56 36.45 5.19
CA LYS A 809 -17.39 36.53 6.07
C LYS A 809 -17.60 37.67 7.05
N PHE A 810 -17.66 37.35 8.33
CA PHE A 810 -18.04 38.28 9.39
C PHE A 810 -16.86 38.55 10.34
N LEU A 811 -16.63 39.83 10.64
CA LEU A 811 -15.64 40.30 11.61
C LEU A 811 -16.34 41.19 12.63
N ALA A 812 -16.02 41.05 13.92
CA ALA A 812 -16.56 41.91 14.96
C ALA A 812 -15.61 42.08 16.15
N GLN A 813 -15.54 43.29 16.70
CA GLN A 813 -14.80 43.59 17.93
C GLN A 813 -15.52 44.67 18.75
N MET A 814 -15.32 44.66 20.06
CA MET A 814 -15.86 45.69 20.96
C MET A 814 -15.26 47.07 20.65
N GLN A 815 -16.09 48.11 20.70
CA GLN A 815 -15.73 49.52 20.43
C GLN A 815 -15.83 50.41 21.69
N THR A 816 -16.28 49.83 22.81
CA THR A 816 -16.44 50.50 24.10
C THR A 816 -15.79 49.67 25.19
N MET A 817 -15.52 50.33 26.32
CA MET A 817 -15.05 49.71 27.56
C MET A 817 -15.96 50.10 28.73
N ASN A 818 -17.26 49.87 28.58
CA ASN A 818 -18.23 50.15 29.64
C ASN A 818 -18.01 49.23 30.86
N ARG A 819 -17.49 48.03 30.59
CA ARG A 819 -17.08 47.06 31.58
C ARG A 819 -15.66 46.58 31.30
N ALA A 820 -14.73 46.82 32.22
CA ALA A 820 -13.35 46.38 32.10
C ALA A 820 -13.23 44.86 32.37
N PHE A 821 -12.77 44.11 31.36
CA PHE A 821 -12.37 42.70 31.45
C PHE A 821 -11.56 42.32 30.21
N ALA A 822 -10.63 41.37 30.34
CA ALA A 822 -10.00 40.73 29.20
C ALA A 822 -10.99 39.74 28.57
N GLY A 823 -11.27 39.89 27.29
CA GLY A 823 -12.13 38.98 26.55
C GLY A 823 -12.38 39.44 25.13
N MET A 824 -13.10 38.63 24.38
CA MET A 824 -13.41 38.90 22.98
C MET A 824 -14.86 38.56 22.64
N VAL A 825 -15.25 38.95 21.43
CA VAL A 825 -16.49 38.51 20.81
C VAL A 825 -16.21 37.24 20.01
N ARG A 826 -17.08 36.22 20.14
CA ARG A 826 -17.09 35.00 19.34
C ARG A 826 -18.40 34.87 18.57
N ILE A 827 -18.38 34.12 17.47
CA ILE A 827 -19.52 33.98 16.54
C ILE A 827 -20.01 32.54 16.40
N GLN A 828 -21.23 32.36 15.92
CA GLN A 828 -21.80 31.02 15.71
C GLN A 828 -20.93 30.10 14.83
N PRO A 829 -20.85 28.78 15.14
CA PRO A 829 -19.96 27.83 14.43
C PRO A 829 -20.21 27.68 12.93
N VAL A 830 -21.43 27.98 12.49
CA VAL A 830 -21.85 27.90 11.10
C VAL A 830 -22.70 29.12 10.79
N ILE A 831 -22.27 29.92 9.82
CA ILE A 831 -23.10 30.98 9.24
C ILE A 831 -23.82 30.37 8.04
N PRO A 832 -25.17 30.41 7.97
CA PRO A 832 -25.91 29.92 6.82
C PRO A 832 -25.45 30.60 5.52
N GLN A 833 -25.55 29.88 4.40
CA GLN A 833 -25.15 30.41 3.08
C GLN A 833 -25.87 31.72 2.73
N THR A 834 -27.08 31.93 3.24
CA THR A 834 -27.77 33.22 3.18
C THR A 834 -28.33 33.52 4.57
N THR A 835 -28.01 34.70 5.11
CA THR A 835 -28.43 35.11 6.45
C THR A 835 -28.61 36.62 6.54
N ASP A 836 -29.52 37.06 7.40
CA ASP A 836 -29.69 38.47 7.76
C ASP A 836 -29.07 38.85 9.11
N ASN A 837 -28.47 37.87 9.80
CA ASN A 837 -27.90 38.07 11.12
C ASN A 837 -26.73 37.13 11.42
N VAL A 838 -25.92 37.51 12.41
CA VAL A 838 -24.91 36.64 13.04
C VAL A 838 -25.10 36.68 14.56
N ARG A 839 -25.13 35.51 15.19
CA ARG A 839 -25.14 35.38 16.66
C ARG A 839 -23.74 35.55 17.22
N ILE A 840 -23.67 36.36 18.27
CA ILE A 840 -22.46 36.76 18.98
C ILE A 840 -22.48 36.15 20.37
N ARG A 841 -21.32 35.92 20.97
CA ARG A 841 -21.14 35.65 22.41
C ARG A 841 -19.95 36.45 22.93
N PHE A 842 -20.07 37.02 24.13
CA PHE A 842 -18.93 37.57 24.84
C PHE A 842 -18.22 36.44 25.57
N ASN A 843 -16.93 36.27 25.27
CA ASN A 843 -16.08 35.27 25.92
C ASN A 843 -15.04 36.00 26.77
N SER A 844 -15.24 36.02 28.08
CA SER A 844 -14.32 36.65 29.04
C SER A 844 -13.21 35.68 29.48
N ASP A 845 -12.11 36.25 29.95
CA ASP A 845 -11.00 35.56 30.60
C ASP A 845 -11.51 34.67 31.76
N PRO A 846 -11.31 33.34 31.69
CA PRO A 846 -11.76 32.42 32.73
C PRO A 846 -10.92 32.51 34.02
N SER A 847 -9.71 33.09 33.98
CA SER A 847 -8.86 33.23 35.16
C SER A 847 -9.34 34.31 36.12
N ASN A 848 -10.13 35.28 35.64
CA ASN A 848 -10.70 36.32 36.47
C ASN A 848 -11.94 35.83 37.24
N THR A 849 -11.73 35.13 38.36
CA THR A 849 -12.81 34.59 39.19
C THR A 849 -13.70 35.67 39.83
N SER A 850 -13.20 36.90 39.93
CA SER A 850 -13.95 38.05 40.46
C SER A 850 -14.95 38.62 39.44
N PHE A 851 -14.73 38.39 38.14
CA PHE A 851 -15.63 38.87 37.08
C PHE A 851 -16.90 38.01 37.01
N LYS A 852 -18.07 38.62 37.28
CA LYS A 852 -19.37 37.93 37.27
C LYS A 852 -20.24 38.34 36.07
N HIS A 853 -20.49 37.47 35.10
CA HIS A 853 -21.42 37.76 34.00
C HIS A 853 -22.82 37.24 34.33
N THR A 854 -23.60 38.07 35.04
CA THR A 854 -24.93 37.71 35.59
C THR A 854 -25.97 38.80 35.32
N LEU A 855 -27.22 38.56 35.69
CA LEU A 855 -28.30 39.55 35.59
C LEU A 855 -28.00 40.84 36.36
N GLN A 856 -27.37 40.73 37.53
CA GLN A 856 -26.97 41.84 38.40
C GLN A 856 -25.70 42.55 37.92
N SER A 857 -24.98 41.95 36.98
CA SER A 857 -23.75 42.49 36.40
C SER A 857 -23.73 42.17 34.90
N PRO A 858 -24.58 42.83 34.10
CA PRO A 858 -24.66 42.58 32.66
C PRO A 858 -23.42 43.12 31.94
N ILE A 859 -23.12 42.56 30.78
CA ILE A 859 -22.21 43.17 29.80
C ILE A 859 -23.06 44.02 28.86
N ARG A 860 -22.73 45.30 28.71
CA ARG A 860 -23.37 46.21 27.75
C ARG A 860 -22.29 46.94 26.96
N GLU A 861 -22.03 46.50 25.74
CA GLU A 861 -20.94 47.01 24.91
C GLU A 861 -21.41 47.28 23.49
N ARG A 862 -20.87 48.35 22.88
CA ARG A 862 -21.02 48.58 21.45
C ARG A 862 -20.02 47.67 20.72
N VAL A 863 -20.52 46.86 19.80
CA VAL A 863 -19.72 45.97 18.97
C VAL A 863 -19.75 46.51 17.54
N GLY A 864 -18.57 46.81 17.00
CA GLY A 864 -18.37 47.21 15.62
C GLY A 864 -18.17 45.96 14.78
N TRP A 865 -18.74 45.93 13.59
CA TRP A 865 -18.77 44.74 12.75
C TRP A 865 -18.67 45.06 11.27
N ILE A 866 -18.08 44.12 10.53
CA ILE A 866 -17.93 44.14 9.08
C ILE A 866 -18.46 42.80 8.55
N ALA A 867 -19.43 42.85 7.64
CA ALA A 867 -19.92 41.71 6.89
C ALA A 867 -19.50 41.85 5.42
N ILE A 868 -18.67 40.92 4.95
CA ILE A 868 -18.22 40.84 3.56
C ILE A 868 -19.03 39.72 2.89
N SER A 869 -19.75 40.04 1.82
CA SER A 869 -20.70 39.13 1.17
C SER A 869 -20.53 39.12 -0.35
N GLU A 870 -21.16 38.14 -1.00
CA GLU A 870 -21.17 38.01 -2.47
C GLU A 870 -22.27 38.84 -3.14
N ASP A 871 -22.97 39.65 -2.36
CA ASP A 871 -23.97 40.57 -2.87
C ASP A 871 -23.33 41.77 -3.58
N THR A 872 -24.10 42.40 -4.48
CA THR A 872 -23.78 43.71 -5.05
C THR A 872 -24.97 44.64 -4.85
N ASP A 873 -24.75 45.94 -4.66
CA ASP A 873 -25.84 46.95 -4.55
C ASP A 873 -26.38 47.38 -5.93
N ILE A 874 -26.06 46.59 -6.98
CA ILE A 874 -26.74 46.71 -8.25
C ILE A 874 -28.16 46.19 -8.02
N THR A 875 -29.13 47.11 -7.99
CA THR A 875 -30.53 46.77 -8.10
C THR A 875 -30.72 45.76 -9.23
N ASN A 876 -31.46 44.68 -8.93
CA ASN A 876 -31.75 43.53 -9.80
C ASN A 876 -32.47 43.87 -11.12
N ASP A 877 -32.46 45.12 -11.59
CA ASP A 877 -33.03 45.53 -12.88
C ASP A 877 -32.04 45.39 -14.04
N ILE A 878 -30.73 45.28 -13.78
CA ILE A 878 -29.72 45.11 -14.84
C ILE A 878 -29.42 43.62 -15.14
N VAL A 879 -29.63 42.70 -14.18
CA VAL A 879 -29.31 41.27 -14.35
C VAL A 879 -30.51 40.43 -14.83
N LYS A 880 -31.75 40.90 -14.67
CA LYS A 880 -32.89 40.32 -15.42
C LYS A 880 -32.79 40.56 -16.93
N ALA A 881 -31.99 41.52 -17.39
CA ALA A 881 -31.80 41.82 -18.81
C ALA A 881 -30.74 40.94 -19.52
N TYR A 882 -29.94 40.16 -18.79
CA TYR A 882 -28.93 39.26 -19.40
C TYR A 882 -29.31 37.77 -19.35
N ALA A 883 -30.34 37.40 -18.58
CA ALA A 883 -30.87 36.02 -18.56
C ALA A 883 -31.92 35.74 -19.66
N ASP A 884 -32.47 36.77 -20.31
CA ASP A 884 -33.45 36.66 -21.42
C ASP A 884 -32.83 36.94 -22.81
N ALA A 885 -31.51 36.75 -22.95
CA ALA A 885 -30.74 37.00 -24.16
C ALA A 885 -30.97 36.01 -25.32
N THR A 886 -32.16 35.44 -25.45
CA THR A 886 -32.53 34.55 -26.57
C THR A 886 -33.75 35.01 -27.38
N ALA A 887 -34.39 36.15 -27.06
CA ALA A 887 -35.49 36.63 -27.88
C ALA A 887 -35.71 38.16 -27.84
N ARG A 888 -34.83 38.98 -28.46
CA ARG A 888 -35.08 40.38 -28.91
C ARG A 888 -33.83 40.93 -29.65
N LYS A 889 -33.93 41.30 -30.93
CA LYS A 889 -32.82 41.93 -31.70
C LYS A 889 -33.30 43.16 -32.48
N VAL A 890 -32.64 44.31 -32.26
CA VAL A 890 -32.64 45.46 -33.20
C VAL A 890 -31.80 45.08 -34.41
N THR A 891 -32.33 45.28 -35.61
CA THR A 891 -31.61 45.02 -36.87
C THR A 891 -31.22 46.34 -37.54
N ILE A 892 -29.95 46.46 -37.95
CA ILE A 892 -29.40 47.64 -38.62
C ILE A 892 -28.94 47.25 -40.03
N TYR A 893 -29.34 48.02 -41.04
CA TYR A 893 -28.95 47.78 -42.43
C TYR A 893 -28.77 49.09 -43.23
N PRO A 894 -27.62 49.26 -43.93
CA PRO A 894 -26.41 48.46 -43.79
C PRO A 894 -25.73 48.68 -42.42
N SER A 895 -25.00 47.68 -41.91
CA SER A 895 -24.26 47.78 -40.64
C SER A 895 -23.11 48.80 -40.68
N VAL A 896 -22.65 49.12 -41.88
CA VAL A 896 -21.74 50.23 -42.21
C VAL A 896 -22.45 51.14 -43.20
N ALA A 897 -22.76 52.36 -42.80
CA ALA A 897 -23.62 53.27 -43.54
C ALA A 897 -22.90 54.58 -43.88
N HIS A 898 -23.23 55.18 -45.02
CA HIS A 898 -22.62 56.42 -45.51
C HIS A 898 -23.56 57.61 -45.43
N GLU A 899 -24.77 57.53 -45.99
CA GLU A 899 -25.72 58.67 -45.94
C GLU A 899 -27.00 58.36 -45.21
N THR A 900 -27.44 57.10 -45.25
CA THR A 900 -28.66 56.63 -44.59
C THR A 900 -28.45 55.29 -43.90
N VAL A 901 -29.19 55.05 -42.82
CA VAL A 901 -29.21 53.76 -42.11
C VAL A 901 -30.65 53.36 -41.80
N GLY A 902 -31.01 52.14 -42.17
CA GLY A 902 -32.28 51.51 -41.80
C GLY A 902 -32.15 50.83 -40.42
N ILE A 903 -33.13 51.09 -39.56
CA ILE A 903 -33.23 50.49 -38.23
C ILE A 903 -34.60 49.85 -38.09
N LYS A 904 -34.62 48.56 -37.71
CA LYS A 904 -35.84 47.79 -37.47
C LYS A 904 -35.85 47.23 -36.05
N ASP A 905 -36.92 47.56 -35.33
CA ASP A 905 -37.31 46.98 -34.06
C ASP A 905 -38.85 47.02 -33.98
N MET A 906 -39.49 45.87 -34.20
CA MET A 906 -40.96 45.75 -34.32
C MET A 906 -41.72 46.15 -33.04
N LEU A 907 -41.03 46.28 -31.91
CA LEU A 907 -41.61 46.62 -30.61
C LEU A 907 -41.33 48.06 -30.19
N ALA A 908 -40.58 48.82 -30.98
CA ALA A 908 -40.17 50.18 -30.68
C ALA A 908 -41.00 51.22 -31.45
N THR A 909 -41.24 52.36 -30.82
CA THR A 909 -41.86 53.53 -31.46
C THR A 909 -40.89 54.70 -31.63
N GLU A 910 -39.73 54.66 -30.96
CA GLU A 910 -38.66 55.64 -31.09
C GLU A 910 -37.26 55.00 -31.07
N VAL A 911 -36.33 55.58 -31.82
CA VAL A 911 -34.90 55.26 -31.79
C VAL A 911 -34.06 56.50 -31.60
N SER A 912 -32.99 56.37 -30.84
CA SER A 912 -31.97 57.38 -30.62
C SER A 912 -30.58 56.84 -30.94
N LEU A 913 -29.75 57.65 -31.59
CA LEU A 913 -28.33 57.39 -31.84
C LEU A 913 -27.49 58.17 -30.83
N PHE A 914 -26.48 57.51 -30.28
CA PHE A 914 -25.54 58.09 -29.33
C PHE A 914 -24.11 57.93 -29.86
N SER A 915 -23.26 58.93 -29.63
CA SER A 915 -21.81 58.76 -29.79
C SER A 915 -21.27 57.77 -28.75
N LEU A 916 -20.04 57.27 -28.93
CA LEU A 916 -19.39 56.37 -27.96
C LEU A 916 -19.24 56.98 -26.56
N ASN A 917 -19.25 58.31 -26.45
CA ASN A 917 -19.18 59.02 -25.17
C ASN A 917 -20.56 59.22 -24.54
N GLY A 918 -21.62 58.62 -25.10
CA GLY A 918 -22.98 58.63 -24.54
C GLY A 918 -23.80 59.87 -24.88
N ILE A 919 -23.35 60.73 -25.79
CA ILE A 919 -24.09 61.93 -26.20
C ILE A 919 -25.10 61.57 -27.29
N LYS A 920 -26.39 61.90 -27.10
CA LYS A 920 -27.42 61.68 -28.13
C LYS A 920 -27.18 62.62 -29.31
N VAL A 921 -27.02 62.05 -30.51
CA VAL A 921 -26.69 62.79 -31.74
C VAL A 921 -27.85 62.85 -32.73
N LEU A 922 -28.79 61.89 -32.68
CA LEU A 922 -29.97 61.86 -33.54
C LEU A 922 -31.10 61.08 -32.86
N SER A 923 -32.35 61.36 -33.18
CA SER A 923 -33.48 60.51 -32.83
C SER A 923 -34.60 60.60 -33.87
N ALA A 924 -35.37 59.53 -34.01
CA ALA A 924 -36.57 59.52 -34.86
C ALA A 924 -37.60 58.50 -34.36
N SER A 925 -38.86 58.74 -34.71
CA SER A 925 -39.94 57.79 -34.49
C SER A 925 -39.89 56.65 -35.53
N LEU A 926 -40.22 55.43 -35.10
CA LEU A 926 -40.39 54.28 -35.98
C LEU A 926 -41.86 54.14 -36.37
N ILE A 927 -42.12 53.93 -37.66
CA ILE A 927 -43.45 53.60 -38.17
C ILE A 927 -43.49 52.09 -38.40
N ASN A 928 -44.40 51.39 -37.72
CA ASN A 928 -44.46 49.91 -37.70
C ASN A 928 -43.12 49.25 -37.32
N GLY A 929 -42.38 49.88 -36.39
CA GLY A 929 -41.10 49.37 -35.89
C GLY A 929 -39.95 49.45 -36.91
N GLN A 930 -40.04 50.35 -37.89
CA GLN A 930 -38.95 50.65 -38.83
C GLN A 930 -38.76 52.15 -39.01
N VAL A 931 -37.51 52.55 -39.25
CA VAL A 931 -37.16 53.90 -39.71
C VAL A 931 -35.90 53.87 -40.56
N THR A 932 -35.81 54.75 -41.54
CA THR A 932 -34.56 55.06 -42.26
C THR A 932 -34.12 56.46 -41.86
N LEU A 933 -32.94 56.56 -41.26
CA LEU A 933 -32.35 57.81 -40.80
C LEU A 933 -31.36 58.34 -41.81
N HIS A 934 -31.41 59.64 -42.10
CA HIS A 934 -30.33 60.34 -42.79
C HIS A 934 -29.24 60.72 -41.79
N ILE A 935 -28.03 60.18 -42.00
CA ILE A 935 -26.87 60.29 -41.11
C ILE A 935 -25.67 60.95 -41.80
N GLY A 936 -25.84 61.50 -43.01
CA GLY A 936 -24.74 62.10 -43.79
C GLY A 936 -24.05 63.27 -43.07
N SER A 937 -24.75 63.98 -42.19
CA SER A 937 -24.21 65.06 -41.37
C SER A 937 -23.43 64.60 -40.13
N LEU A 938 -23.47 63.30 -39.78
CA LEU A 938 -22.72 62.77 -38.65
C LEU A 938 -21.27 62.49 -39.06
N PRO A 939 -20.27 62.83 -38.21
CA PRO A 939 -18.88 62.45 -38.45
C PRO A 939 -18.69 60.94 -38.59
N SER A 940 -17.71 60.51 -39.38
CA SER A 940 -17.32 59.10 -39.47
C SER A 940 -16.91 58.57 -38.10
N GLY A 941 -17.47 57.42 -37.70
CA GLY A 941 -17.31 56.91 -36.35
C GLY A 941 -18.30 55.81 -35.99
N VAL A 942 -18.17 55.31 -34.76
CA VAL A 942 -19.06 54.30 -34.20
C VAL A 942 -20.16 54.99 -33.39
N TYR A 943 -21.40 54.57 -33.62
CA TYR A 943 -22.56 55.06 -32.90
C TYR A 943 -23.34 53.90 -32.28
N LEU A 944 -23.90 54.16 -31.11
CA LEU A 944 -24.82 53.27 -30.40
C LEU A 944 -26.25 53.63 -30.75
N VAL A 945 -26.97 52.68 -31.30
CA VAL A 945 -28.41 52.76 -31.55
C VAL A 945 -29.13 52.23 -30.33
N ARG A 946 -30.12 52.96 -29.82
CA ARG A 946 -30.97 52.55 -28.72
C ARG A 946 -32.43 52.84 -29.04
N THR A 947 -33.29 51.85 -28.88
CA THR A 947 -34.74 52.02 -29.01
C THR A 947 -35.41 52.23 -27.66
N ASP A 948 -36.59 52.84 -27.66
CA ASP A 948 -37.47 52.99 -26.48
C ASP A 948 -37.94 51.64 -25.92
N ALA A 949 -37.95 50.59 -26.75
CA ALA A 949 -38.14 49.20 -26.33
C ALA A 949 -36.96 48.61 -25.51
N GLY A 950 -35.91 49.40 -25.26
CA GLY A 950 -34.75 49.02 -24.45
C GLY A 950 -33.69 48.22 -25.18
N ASN A 951 -33.86 47.98 -26.48
CA ASN A 951 -32.88 47.25 -27.27
C ASN A 951 -31.76 48.17 -27.77
N THR A 952 -30.56 47.61 -27.94
CA THR A 952 -29.39 48.36 -28.42
C THR A 952 -28.64 47.62 -29.51
N ALA A 953 -27.99 48.38 -30.39
CA ALA A 953 -27.14 47.85 -31.45
C ALA A 953 -26.04 48.87 -31.82
N LYS A 954 -24.98 48.39 -32.47
CA LYS A 954 -23.87 49.22 -32.92
C LYS A 954 -23.94 49.44 -34.43
N MET A 955 -23.75 50.68 -34.87
CA MET A 955 -23.57 51.02 -36.28
C MET A 955 -22.25 51.75 -36.51
N ILE A 956 -21.76 51.71 -37.74
CA ILE A 956 -20.55 52.42 -38.17
C ILE A 956 -20.93 53.39 -39.28
N LYS A 957 -20.71 54.68 -39.06
CA LYS A 957 -20.75 55.70 -40.12
C LYS A 957 -19.37 55.78 -40.75
N ARG A 958 -19.28 55.60 -42.06
CA ARG A 958 -18.04 55.82 -42.82
C ARG A 958 -18.09 57.10 -43.61
#